data_AF-A0A139XHB0-F1
#
_entry.id   AF-A0A139XHB0-F1
#
_cell.length_a   1.000
_cell.length_b   1.000
_cell.length_c   1.000
_cell.angle_alpha   90.00
_cell.angle_beta   90.00
_cell.angle_gamma   90.00
#
_symmetry.space_group_name_H-M   'P 1'
#
loop_
_entity.id
_entity.type
_entity.pdbx_description
1 polymer ?
#
loop_
_entity_poly.entity_id
_entity_poly.type
_entity_poly.pdbx_seq_one_letter_code
_entity_poly.pdbx_strand_id
1 'polypeptide(L)'
;MKQPRRLSPFILLISALGFLAVVSLGYLHTRFALLLPNSKLDPTPSSKTKVKPLVGTNGLPQLNPLPTAKEVWECSVVVIGGSLGGVAAASEAMQSGAKTCLIELTPWLGGQISSQGVSAVDESLAMRAKENHSKSWIEFKQSIAQQPVELPAWSKISSPLKVKDINSCWVGKLCFPPKAGALAAEQLLKSSSSLAPGSRWGTSIAFKGAEFDSTGRQIVSIYAVKRIPRNSNYVPKGRLSQELTSWYSWFENEEFEKVPIQLQAPKGDRMIVIDATDTGEFIGWANIPHRQGSESRATTGEIHAAPKDNPQCTQAFTNTFAVAIHDDGGLSRDRLSRIESGISKEEHRKDYSIKGTPIFAGRSFFNYRRIVSMRRSDPFVDTPVRGDITMVNWNRGNDWNLMNPHLILTQEEISASGQRQNWVGGLALEALKEGENHALFFAEWLLETQAQPNFPLTYLFGGESPMGTVSGLSMMPYIREGRRILGRQAHGQNEFMMREADIRTDVSGGRDVSKTVVAVTHYDIDIHGCRYRNWEPSNEAAKAPAREFVVRPVMIPLESMIPQRIDNLLIGGKSIAVTHIVNAVTRVHHSEWGIGAASGVTAAWLLTQPDLTPAQIVPQQRMPQLQQAMKKQGLRLYW
;
A
#
# COMPACT_ATOMS: atom_id res chain seq x y z
N MET A 1 12.92 -82.20 -15.12
CA MET A 1 11.82 -83.14 -14.78
C MET A 1 10.89 -82.42 -13.82
N LYS A 2 9.77 -81.88 -14.32
CA LYS A 2 8.39 -82.34 -14.13
C LYS A 2 7.77 -81.98 -12.75
N GLN A 3 6.95 -80.92 -12.79
CA GLN A 3 5.68 -80.77 -12.04
C GLN A 3 4.75 -82.00 -12.26
N PRO A 4 3.72 -82.29 -11.44
CA PRO A 4 2.40 -81.57 -11.46
C PRO A 4 1.65 -81.52 -10.10
N ARG A 5 0.79 -80.54 -9.78
CA ARG A 5 -0.65 -80.32 -10.15
C ARG A 5 -1.60 -81.50 -9.97
N ARG A 6 -2.78 -81.22 -9.36
CA ARG A 6 -4.18 -81.71 -9.60
C ARG A 6 -5.09 -81.06 -8.51
N LEU A 7 -6.37 -80.68 -8.67
CA LEU A 7 -7.39 -80.74 -9.72
C LEU A 7 -8.56 -79.77 -9.31
N SER A 8 -9.34 -79.29 -10.29
CA SER A 8 -10.55 -78.41 -10.22
C SER A 8 -11.86 -79.24 -10.17
N PRO A 9 -13.07 -78.83 -10.68
CA PRO A 9 -13.79 -77.54 -10.90
C PRO A 9 -15.32 -77.60 -10.54
N PHE A 10 -16.11 -76.54 -10.83
CA PHE A 10 -17.44 -76.48 -11.52
C PHE A 10 -18.03 -75.04 -11.33
N ILE A 11 -18.27 -74.14 -12.32
CA ILE A 11 -19.27 -74.09 -13.43
C ILE A 11 -20.72 -73.87 -12.88
N LEU A 12 -21.64 -72.96 -13.28
CA LEU A 12 -21.93 -72.11 -14.47
C LEU A 12 -23.01 -71.01 -14.08
N LEU A 13 -23.04 -69.86 -14.80
CA LEU A 13 -24.18 -69.08 -15.42
C LEU A 13 -25.62 -69.07 -14.81
N ILE A 14 -26.57 -68.14 -15.04
CA ILE A 14 -26.75 -66.78 -15.64
C ILE A 14 -28.27 -66.41 -15.46
N SER A 15 -28.62 -65.11 -15.28
CA SER A 15 -29.90 -64.40 -15.62
C SER A 15 -31.27 -64.88 -15.06
N ALA A 16 -32.37 -64.12 -14.97
CA ALA A 16 -32.75 -62.69 -14.92
C ALA A 16 -34.29 -62.63 -14.73
N LEU A 17 -34.82 -61.44 -14.36
CA LEU A 17 -36.18 -60.90 -14.56
C LEU A 17 -37.36 -61.31 -13.65
N GLY A 18 -38.09 -60.29 -13.16
CA GLY A 18 -39.56 -60.32 -13.12
C GLY A 18 -40.31 -59.73 -11.91
N PHE A 19 -40.56 -58.41 -11.95
CA PHE A 19 -41.69 -57.60 -11.41
C PHE A 19 -42.87 -58.22 -10.61
N LEU A 20 -43.29 -57.54 -9.51
CA LEU A 20 -44.64 -56.96 -9.19
C LEU A 20 -44.68 -56.55 -7.68
N ALA A 21 -44.79 -55.27 -7.28
CA ALA A 21 -45.99 -54.43 -7.05
C ALA A 21 -46.77 -54.68 -5.71
N VAL A 22 -46.66 -53.76 -4.71
CA VAL A 22 -47.71 -52.84 -4.15
C VAL A 22 -48.25 -53.38 -2.79
N VAL A 23 -48.21 -52.73 -1.60
CA VAL A 23 -48.94 -51.57 -0.99
C VAL A 23 -48.35 -51.36 0.44
N SER A 24 -47.64 -50.27 0.76
CA SER A 24 -48.00 -49.09 1.60
C SER A 24 -48.47 -49.25 3.06
N LEU A 25 -47.72 -48.63 3.99
CA LEU A 25 -48.13 -47.80 5.17
C LEU A 25 -46.82 -47.55 5.96
N GLY A 26 -46.30 -46.35 6.23
CA GLY A 26 -46.87 -45.01 6.29
C GLY A 26 -46.47 -44.41 7.65
N TYR A 27 -45.42 -43.57 7.69
CA TYR A 27 -45.28 -42.51 8.70
C TYR A 27 -44.46 -41.36 8.12
N LEU A 28 -45.15 -40.25 7.87
CA LEU A 28 -44.63 -38.94 7.50
C LEU A 28 -44.04 -38.24 8.73
N HIS A 29 -42.96 -37.48 8.53
CA HIS A 29 -42.88 -36.08 8.98
C HIS A 29 -42.16 -35.25 7.91
N THR A 30 -42.73 -34.07 7.67
CA THR A 30 -42.77 -33.33 6.42
C THR A 30 -41.57 -32.40 6.25
N ARG A 31 -40.98 -32.37 5.04
CA ARG A 31 -40.01 -31.36 4.61
C ARG A 31 -40.74 -30.13 4.04
N PHE A 32 -40.42 -28.94 4.53
CA PHE A 32 -40.60 -27.69 3.80
C PHE A 32 -39.21 -27.20 3.37
N ALA A 33 -38.89 -27.37 2.09
CA ALA A 33 -37.73 -26.77 1.46
C ALA A 33 -38.16 -25.40 0.90
N LEU A 34 -37.78 -24.32 1.58
CA LEU A 34 -37.84 -22.98 1.03
C LEU A 34 -36.66 -22.78 0.07
N LEU A 35 -37.00 -22.39 -1.15
CA LEU A 35 -36.09 -21.93 -2.19
C LEU A 35 -35.30 -20.71 -1.69
N LEU A 36 -33.99 -20.86 -1.54
CA LEU A 36 -33.03 -19.75 -1.48
C LEU A 36 -32.11 -19.87 -2.71
N PRO A 37 -31.87 -18.79 -3.46
CA PRO A 37 -30.96 -18.83 -4.59
C PRO A 37 -29.52 -18.95 -4.09
N ASN A 38 -28.85 -20.05 -4.44
CA ASN A 38 -27.40 -20.18 -4.38
C ASN A 38 -26.77 -19.11 -5.27
N SER A 39 -26.33 -17.99 -4.69
CA SER A 39 -25.38 -17.08 -5.34
C SER A 39 -24.01 -17.75 -5.36
N LYS A 40 -23.78 -18.60 -6.37
CA LYS A 40 -22.42 -18.94 -6.78
C LYS A 40 -21.73 -17.64 -7.19
N LEU A 41 -20.72 -17.25 -6.44
CA LEU A 41 -19.69 -16.32 -6.89
C LEU A 41 -19.07 -16.94 -8.16
N ASP A 42 -19.40 -16.38 -9.32
CA ASP A 42 -18.76 -16.75 -10.57
C ASP A 42 -17.25 -16.48 -10.47
N PRO A 43 -16.39 -17.50 -10.62
CA PRO A 43 -14.97 -17.27 -10.75
C PRO A 43 -14.68 -16.82 -12.19
N THR A 44 -14.14 -15.62 -12.34
CA THR A 44 -13.49 -15.09 -13.56
C THR A 44 -14.30 -15.12 -14.88
N PRO A 45 -14.51 -13.98 -15.57
CA PRO A 45 -15.04 -14.03 -16.92
C PRO A 45 -13.96 -14.62 -17.86
N SER A 46 -14.03 -15.93 -18.12
CA SER A 46 -13.51 -16.50 -19.36
C SER A 46 -14.47 -16.14 -20.51
N SER A 47 -14.51 -14.85 -20.88
CA SER A 47 -15.16 -14.38 -22.09
C SER A 47 -14.23 -13.41 -22.79
N LYS A 48 -13.72 -13.83 -23.95
CA LYS A 48 -12.91 -13.03 -24.88
C LYS A 48 -13.75 -11.96 -25.61
N THR A 49 -14.71 -11.32 -24.96
CA THR A 49 -15.29 -10.06 -25.42
C THR A 49 -14.51 -8.92 -24.79
N LYS A 50 -13.48 -8.44 -25.50
CA LYS A 50 -12.76 -7.22 -25.11
C LYS A 50 -13.78 -6.09 -24.95
N VAL A 51 -13.98 -5.60 -23.73
CA VAL A 51 -14.80 -4.41 -23.47
C VAL A 51 -14.20 -3.27 -24.29
N LYS A 52 -14.96 -2.70 -25.24
CA LYS A 52 -14.48 -1.56 -26.03
C LYS A 52 -14.23 -0.39 -25.06
N PRO A 53 -13.01 0.20 -25.01
CA PRO A 53 -12.74 1.33 -24.14
C PRO A 53 -13.65 2.51 -24.48
N LEU A 54 -14.28 3.12 -23.46
CA LEU A 54 -14.91 4.42 -23.60
C LEU A 54 -13.84 5.48 -23.38
N VAL A 55 -13.49 6.17 -24.47
CA VAL A 55 -12.49 7.24 -24.48
C VAL A 55 -13.10 8.50 -25.07
N GLY A 56 -12.75 9.64 -24.50
CA GLY A 56 -13.15 10.94 -25.02
C GLY A 56 -12.44 11.28 -26.33
N THR A 57 -12.83 12.40 -26.93
CA THR A 57 -12.18 12.95 -28.14
C THR A 57 -10.69 13.27 -27.93
N ASN A 58 -10.29 13.52 -26.68
CA ASN A 58 -8.90 13.73 -26.25
C ASN A 58 -8.12 12.42 -26.02
N GLY A 59 -8.72 11.25 -26.25
CA GLY A 59 -8.09 9.94 -26.07
C GLY A 59 -7.95 9.48 -24.61
N LEU A 60 -8.48 10.25 -23.65
CA LEU A 60 -8.48 9.89 -22.23
C LEU A 60 -9.75 9.11 -21.85
N PRO A 61 -9.72 8.32 -20.77
CA PRO A 61 -10.87 7.52 -20.35
C PRO A 61 -12.09 8.37 -20.02
N GLN A 62 -13.27 7.81 -20.29
CA GLN A 62 -14.53 8.31 -19.78
C GLN A 62 -15.15 7.31 -18.79
N LEU A 63 -15.68 7.84 -17.68
CA LEU A 63 -16.36 7.02 -16.69
C LEU A 63 -17.74 6.58 -17.19
N ASN A 64 -18.03 5.30 -16.97
CA ASN A 64 -19.35 4.73 -17.19
C ASN A 64 -19.57 3.54 -16.23
N PRO A 65 -20.55 3.62 -15.32
CA PRO A 65 -21.44 4.75 -15.09
C PRO A 65 -20.72 5.94 -14.42
N LEU A 66 -21.25 7.15 -14.64
CA LEU A 66 -20.92 8.35 -13.88
C LEU A 66 -22.21 8.87 -13.21
N PRO A 67 -22.48 8.51 -11.94
CA PRO A 67 -23.66 9.00 -11.23
C PRO A 67 -23.53 10.50 -10.91
N THR A 68 -24.66 11.18 -10.78
CA THR A 68 -24.71 12.57 -10.30
C THR A 68 -24.04 12.68 -8.93
N ALA A 69 -23.15 13.64 -8.76
CA ALA A 69 -22.50 13.91 -7.50
C ALA A 69 -23.54 14.31 -6.43
N LYS A 70 -23.53 13.64 -5.28
CA LYS A 70 -24.32 14.00 -4.10
C LYS A 70 -23.60 15.07 -3.25
N GLU A 71 -22.27 15.13 -3.34
CA GLU A 71 -21.46 16.19 -2.73
C GLU A 71 -20.50 16.79 -3.77
N VAL A 72 -20.31 18.11 -3.72
CA VAL A 72 -19.30 18.84 -4.50
C VAL A 72 -18.34 19.51 -3.52
N TRP A 73 -17.05 19.24 -3.66
CA TRP A 73 -15.99 19.85 -2.84
C TRP A 73 -15.19 20.82 -3.71
N GLU A 74 -15.22 22.10 -3.36
CA GLU A 74 -14.55 23.16 -4.13
C GLU A 74 -13.20 23.54 -3.50
N CYS A 75 -12.10 23.23 -4.17
CA CYS A 75 -10.74 23.33 -3.64
C CYS A 75 -9.73 23.52 -4.77
N SER A 76 -8.78 24.44 -4.58
CA SER A 76 -7.77 24.78 -5.60
C SER A 76 -6.64 23.73 -5.66
N VAL A 77 -6.40 23.00 -4.57
CA VAL A 77 -5.52 21.83 -4.54
C VAL A 77 -6.33 20.59 -4.19
N VAL A 78 -6.19 19.51 -4.97
CA VAL A 78 -6.82 18.21 -4.71
C VAL A 78 -5.76 17.13 -4.58
N VAL A 79 -5.76 16.42 -3.46
CA VAL A 79 -4.86 15.31 -3.16
C VAL A 79 -5.64 13.99 -3.20
N ILE A 80 -5.18 13.08 -4.06
CA ILE A 80 -5.74 11.74 -4.20
C ILE A 80 -4.83 10.77 -3.44
N GLY A 81 -5.37 10.16 -2.38
CA GLY A 81 -4.63 9.28 -1.48
C GLY A 81 -4.13 10.04 -0.24
N GLY A 82 -4.53 9.56 0.94
CA GLY A 82 -4.04 9.98 2.25
C GLY A 82 -2.92 9.08 2.76
N SER A 83 -2.01 8.69 1.86
CA SER A 83 -0.73 8.07 2.23
C SER A 83 0.11 9.03 3.08
N LEU A 84 1.28 8.58 3.54
CA LEU A 84 2.17 9.45 4.30
C LEU A 84 2.58 10.71 3.49
N GLY A 85 2.88 10.54 2.20
CA GLY A 85 3.13 11.65 1.29
C GLY A 85 1.88 12.51 1.02
N GLY A 86 0.70 11.89 0.90
CA GLY A 86 -0.56 12.62 0.71
C GLY A 86 -0.93 13.52 1.89
N VAL A 87 -0.75 13.03 3.12
CA VAL A 87 -0.93 13.82 4.34
C VAL A 87 0.05 15.00 4.38
N ALA A 88 1.33 14.76 4.05
CA ALA A 88 2.34 15.83 3.96
C ALA A 88 1.98 16.87 2.89
N ALA A 89 1.56 16.43 1.70
CA ALA A 89 1.16 17.29 0.59
C ALA A 89 -0.02 18.20 0.97
N ALA A 90 -1.08 17.62 1.54
CA ALA A 90 -2.24 18.39 1.97
C ALA A 90 -1.89 19.37 3.09
N SER A 91 -1.11 18.92 4.07
CA SER A 91 -0.67 19.77 5.18
C SER A 91 0.13 20.98 4.70
N GLU A 92 1.16 20.78 3.87
CA GLU A 92 2.03 21.87 3.41
C GLU A 92 1.33 22.81 2.43
N ALA A 93 0.39 22.30 1.61
CA ALA A 93 -0.46 23.13 0.77
C ALA A 93 -1.35 24.05 1.63
N MET A 94 -2.00 23.51 2.67
CA MET A 94 -2.83 24.29 3.59
C MET A 94 -2.02 25.30 4.40
N GLN A 95 -0.83 24.92 4.89
CA GLN A 95 0.05 25.84 5.60
C GLN A 95 0.56 26.99 4.69
N SER A 96 0.59 26.76 3.38
CA SER A 96 0.86 27.79 2.37
C SER A 96 -0.37 28.64 2.00
N GLY A 97 -1.52 28.42 2.66
CA GLY A 97 -2.77 29.14 2.46
C GLY A 97 -3.68 28.59 1.36
N ALA A 98 -3.33 27.46 0.73
CA ALA A 98 -4.12 26.91 -0.36
C ALA A 98 -5.32 26.10 0.17
N LYS A 99 -6.52 26.44 -0.30
CA LYS A 99 -7.75 25.68 -0.04
C LYS A 99 -7.61 24.27 -0.64
N THR A 100 -7.49 23.28 0.23
CA THR A 100 -7.05 21.94 -0.15
C THR A 100 -8.13 20.90 0.15
N CYS A 101 -8.32 19.95 -0.77
CA CYS A 101 -9.10 18.74 -0.52
C CYS A 101 -8.24 17.48 -0.56
N LEU A 102 -8.49 16.54 0.35
CA LEU A 102 -7.86 15.22 0.36
C LEU A 102 -8.89 14.11 0.46
N ILE A 103 -8.73 13.07 -0.36
CA ILE A 103 -9.53 11.83 -0.28
C ILE A 103 -8.62 10.64 0.02
N GLU A 104 -9.03 9.77 0.94
CA GLU A 104 -8.29 8.57 1.32
C GLU A 104 -9.18 7.33 1.24
N LEU A 105 -8.68 6.28 0.57
CA LEU A 105 -9.41 5.03 0.35
C LEU A 105 -9.75 4.33 1.67
N THR A 106 -8.79 4.20 2.57
CA THR A 106 -8.95 3.47 3.84
C THR A 106 -9.64 4.33 4.90
N PRO A 107 -10.13 3.75 6.00
CA PRO A 107 -10.66 4.53 7.12
C PRO A 107 -9.62 5.38 7.86
N TRP A 108 -8.32 5.16 7.64
CA TRP A 108 -7.23 5.81 8.38
C TRP A 108 -6.26 6.55 7.44
N LEU A 109 -5.92 7.79 7.79
CA LEU A 109 -4.86 8.55 7.13
C LEU A 109 -3.47 8.06 7.54
N GLY A 110 -2.48 8.23 6.67
CA GLY A 110 -1.06 8.00 6.96
C GLY A 110 -0.42 6.79 6.26
N GLY A 111 -1.20 5.97 5.54
CA GLY A 111 -0.69 4.85 4.74
C GLY A 111 0.22 3.91 5.53
N GLN A 112 1.52 3.95 5.21
CA GLN A 112 2.58 3.13 5.84
C GLN A 112 2.50 3.10 7.37
N ILE A 113 2.34 4.26 8.02
CA ILE A 113 2.38 4.33 9.49
C ILE A 113 1.08 3.89 10.17
N SER A 114 0.00 3.68 9.40
CA SER A 114 -1.34 3.44 9.92
C SER A 114 -2.02 2.26 9.21
N SER A 115 -2.80 2.50 8.16
CA SER A 115 -3.63 1.48 7.49
C SER A 115 -2.83 0.28 6.93
N GLN A 116 -1.53 0.47 6.68
CA GLN A 116 -0.60 -0.57 6.22
C GLN A 116 0.28 -1.18 7.32
N GLY A 117 0.19 -0.67 8.55
CA GLY A 117 0.83 -1.25 9.73
C GLY A 117 2.35 -1.23 9.78
N VAL A 118 3.04 -0.54 8.87
CA VAL A 118 4.49 -0.24 8.96
C VAL A 118 4.74 0.92 9.93
N SER A 119 4.25 0.75 11.15
CA SER A 119 4.19 1.71 12.27
C SER A 119 5.47 1.71 13.12
N ALA A 120 6.58 1.42 12.45
CA ALA A 120 7.94 1.50 12.94
C ALA A 120 8.72 2.25 11.87
N VAL A 121 9.13 3.48 12.18
CA VAL A 121 9.64 4.42 11.17
C VAL A 121 11.00 3.96 10.68
N ASP A 122 11.08 3.62 9.40
CA ASP A 122 12.33 3.29 8.72
C ASP A 122 13.05 4.60 8.35
N GLU A 123 14.23 4.82 8.95
CA GLU A 123 15.06 6.00 8.72
C GLU A 123 16.53 5.62 8.60
N SER A 124 17.19 6.19 7.58
CA SER A 124 18.62 6.00 7.38
C SER A 124 19.41 6.33 8.65
N LEU A 125 20.39 5.47 8.95
CA LEU A 125 21.33 5.69 10.04
C LEU A 125 22.12 6.98 9.83
N ALA A 126 22.57 7.24 8.59
CA ALA A 126 23.30 8.46 8.24
C ALA A 126 22.45 9.73 8.45
N MET A 127 21.17 9.72 8.05
CA MET A 127 20.26 10.86 8.28
C MET A 127 20.05 11.11 9.77
N ARG A 128 19.80 10.05 10.53
CA ARG A 128 19.61 10.14 11.98
C ARG A 128 20.85 10.66 12.71
N ALA A 129 22.05 10.25 12.29
CA ALA A 129 23.30 10.67 12.90
C ALA A 129 23.61 12.15 12.63
N LYS A 130 23.19 12.67 11.47
CA LYS A 130 23.38 14.08 11.07
C LYS A 130 22.22 15.00 11.43
N GLU A 131 21.16 14.44 12.02
CA GLU A 131 19.88 15.14 12.24
C GLU A 131 19.33 15.80 10.96
N ASN A 132 19.59 15.17 9.82
CA ASN A 132 19.24 15.73 8.52
C ASN A 132 17.80 15.37 8.13
N HIS A 133 16.85 16.01 8.79
CA HIS A 133 15.42 15.84 8.53
C HIS A 133 14.73 17.19 8.38
N SER A 134 13.62 17.25 7.64
CA SER A 134 12.80 18.46 7.59
C SER A 134 12.16 18.75 8.95
N LYS A 135 11.89 20.03 9.20
CA LYS A 135 11.22 20.45 10.44
C LYS A 135 9.85 19.78 10.58
N SER A 136 9.05 19.77 9.51
CA SER A 136 7.72 19.16 9.53
C SER A 136 7.74 17.65 9.79
N TRP A 137 8.77 16.93 9.32
CA TRP A 137 8.94 15.51 9.65
C TRP A 137 9.25 15.28 11.13
N ILE A 138 10.14 16.09 11.71
CA ILE A 138 10.51 15.99 13.13
C ILE A 138 9.28 16.28 14.01
N GLU A 139 8.56 17.35 13.72
CA GLU A 139 7.34 17.74 14.45
C GLU A 139 6.24 16.69 14.33
N PHE A 140 6.08 16.08 13.15
CA PHE A 140 5.12 15.00 12.96
C PHE A 140 5.48 13.75 13.79
N LYS A 141 6.74 13.32 13.80
CA LYS A 141 7.20 12.22 14.66
C LYS A 141 7.00 12.53 16.15
N GLN A 142 7.24 13.77 16.57
CA GLN A 142 6.98 14.20 17.94
C GLN A 142 5.48 14.15 18.27
N SER A 143 4.62 14.56 17.34
CA SER A 143 3.16 14.44 17.47
C SER A 143 2.73 12.98 17.67
N ILE A 144 3.24 12.05 16.84
CA ILE A 144 2.99 10.60 17.00
C ILE A 144 3.40 10.14 18.39
N ALA A 145 4.59 10.53 18.87
CA ALA A 145 5.09 10.13 20.18
C ALA A 145 4.19 10.61 21.35
N GLN A 146 3.38 11.65 21.15
CA GLN A 146 2.44 12.16 22.15
C GLN A 146 1.03 11.58 22.05
N GLN A 147 0.72 10.79 21.00
CA GLN A 147 -0.62 10.25 20.80
C GLN A 147 -0.98 9.24 21.91
N PRO A 148 -2.26 9.22 22.32
CA PRO A 148 -2.74 8.27 23.30
C PRO A 148 -2.67 6.84 22.75
N VAL A 149 -2.47 5.89 23.65
CA VAL A 149 -2.45 4.46 23.34
C VAL A 149 -3.49 3.74 24.20
N GLU A 150 -4.28 2.92 23.54
CA GLU A 150 -5.19 1.96 24.16
C GLU A 150 -4.58 0.57 24.00
N LEU A 151 -4.43 -0.15 25.11
CA LEU A 151 -3.93 -1.52 25.11
C LEU A 151 -5.09 -2.51 25.38
N PRO A 152 -4.97 -3.76 24.92
CA PRO A 152 -5.97 -4.78 25.22
C PRO A 152 -6.17 -4.98 26.73
N ALA A 153 -7.39 -5.36 27.14
CA ALA A 153 -7.76 -5.47 28.55
C ALA A 153 -6.86 -6.45 29.33
N TRP A 154 -6.37 -7.51 28.69
CA TRP A 154 -5.46 -8.48 29.30
C TRP A 154 -4.08 -7.91 29.66
N SER A 155 -3.71 -6.71 29.16
CA SER A 155 -2.49 -6.01 29.55
C SER A 155 -2.51 -5.52 31.00
N LYS A 156 -3.71 -5.40 31.60
CA LYS A 156 -3.96 -4.87 32.96
C LYS A 156 -3.44 -3.44 33.18
N ILE A 157 -3.15 -2.69 32.11
CA ILE A 157 -2.84 -1.26 32.19
C ILE A 157 -4.14 -0.48 31.97
N SER A 158 -4.56 0.26 32.99
CA SER A 158 -5.73 1.15 32.94
C SER A 158 -5.37 2.63 32.96
N SER A 159 -4.11 2.98 33.24
CA SER A 159 -3.66 4.36 33.22
C SER A 159 -3.50 4.87 31.79
N PRO A 160 -3.82 6.15 31.50
CA PRO A 160 -3.56 6.73 30.20
C PRO A 160 -2.07 6.60 29.81
N LEU A 161 -1.80 6.05 28.63
CA LEU A 161 -0.47 5.93 28.06
C LEU A 161 -0.35 6.76 26.80
N LYS A 162 0.88 7.18 26.50
CA LYS A 162 1.25 7.71 25.18
C LYS A 162 2.24 6.79 24.50
N VAL A 163 2.39 6.95 23.19
CA VAL A 163 3.39 6.21 22.40
C VAL A 163 4.79 6.27 23.02
N LYS A 164 5.25 7.44 23.46
CA LYS A 164 6.59 7.60 24.07
C LYS A 164 6.81 6.73 25.33
N ASP A 165 5.73 6.34 26.00
CA ASP A 165 5.79 5.58 27.25
C ASP A 165 5.98 4.08 26.98
N ILE A 166 5.66 3.62 25.77
CA ILE A 166 5.74 2.21 25.35
C ILE A 166 6.71 1.94 24.18
N ASN A 167 7.21 2.99 23.53
CA ASN A 167 8.08 2.89 22.36
C ASN A 167 9.42 2.24 22.71
N SER A 168 9.71 1.10 22.09
CA SER A 168 11.01 0.43 22.20
C SER A 168 11.21 -0.61 21.10
N CYS A 169 11.88 -0.25 20.02
CA CYS A 169 12.25 -1.16 18.93
C CYS A 169 13.65 -0.84 18.39
N TRP A 170 14.32 -1.81 17.74
CA TRP A 170 15.67 -1.57 17.23
C TRP A 170 15.75 -1.16 15.75
N VAL A 171 14.68 -1.31 14.96
CA VAL A 171 14.67 -0.87 13.55
C VAL A 171 14.75 0.65 13.41
N GLY A 172 14.08 1.38 14.30
CA GLY A 172 13.92 2.83 14.23
C GLY A 172 13.86 3.45 15.62
N LYS A 173 13.85 4.79 15.70
CA LYS A 173 13.72 5.50 16.99
C LYS A 173 12.27 5.60 17.48
N LEU A 174 11.30 5.27 16.64
CA LEU A 174 9.87 5.44 16.91
C LEU A 174 9.07 4.26 16.34
N CYS A 175 8.51 3.46 17.25
CA CYS A 175 7.57 2.38 16.97
C CYS A 175 6.32 2.57 17.82
N PHE A 176 5.15 2.27 17.23
CA PHE A 176 3.87 2.64 17.83
C PHE A 176 2.71 1.81 17.28
N PRO A 177 1.58 1.72 17.99
CA PRO A 177 0.35 1.18 17.43
C PRO A 177 -0.15 2.03 16.24
N PRO A 178 -0.53 1.44 15.09
CA PRO A 178 -0.96 2.15 13.88
C PRO A 178 -2.03 3.24 14.06
N LYS A 179 -2.98 3.05 14.99
CA LYS A 179 -4.02 4.03 15.33
C LYS A 179 -3.41 5.38 15.78
N ALA A 180 -2.26 5.35 16.47
CA ALA A 180 -1.54 6.57 16.85
C ALA A 180 -1.05 7.35 15.61
N GLY A 181 -0.54 6.66 14.60
CA GLY A 181 -0.16 7.28 13.33
C GLY A 181 -1.34 7.97 12.64
N ALA A 182 -2.51 7.31 12.62
CA ALA A 182 -3.73 7.87 12.05
C ALA A 182 -4.22 9.12 12.81
N LEU A 183 -4.20 9.09 14.15
CA LEU A 183 -4.57 10.23 14.99
C LEU A 183 -3.62 11.43 14.79
N ALA A 184 -2.32 11.18 14.69
CA ALA A 184 -1.35 12.24 14.42
C ALA A 184 -1.54 12.87 13.04
N ALA A 185 -1.84 12.07 12.01
CA ALA A 185 -2.14 12.56 10.66
C ALA A 185 -3.41 13.44 10.66
N GLU A 186 -4.47 12.98 11.32
CA GLU A 186 -5.71 13.74 11.49
C GLU A 186 -5.47 15.06 12.25
N GLN A 187 -4.70 15.02 13.33
CA GLN A 187 -4.34 16.21 14.11
C GLN A 187 -3.55 17.22 13.27
N LEU A 188 -2.62 16.74 12.44
CA LEU A 188 -1.85 17.60 11.54
C LEU A 188 -2.75 18.32 10.53
N LEU A 189 -3.63 17.60 9.84
CA LEU A 189 -4.54 18.22 8.87
C LEU A 189 -5.49 19.23 9.53
N LYS A 190 -5.99 18.94 10.74
CA LYS A 190 -6.78 19.89 11.56
C LYS A 190 -6.00 21.15 11.92
N SER A 191 -4.73 21.01 12.29
CA SER A 191 -3.89 22.17 12.60
C SER A 191 -3.64 23.01 11.35
N SER A 192 -3.28 22.38 10.24
CA SER A 192 -2.94 23.06 8.99
C SER A 192 -4.14 23.75 8.36
N SER A 193 -5.35 23.21 8.49
CA SER A 193 -6.56 23.81 7.91
C SER A 193 -6.92 25.16 8.51
N SER A 194 -6.42 25.50 9.71
CA SER A 194 -6.58 26.84 10.29
C SER A 194 -5.97 27.95 9.45
N LEU A 195 -4.95 27.63 8.63
CA LEU A 195 -4.28 28.57 7.71
C LEU A 195 -4.92 28.60 6.31
N ALA A 196 -5.81 27.66 6.01
CA ALA A 196 -6.54 27.60 4.74
C ALA A 196 -8.03 27.26 4.96
N PRO A 197 -8.83 28.22 5.44
CA PRO A 197 -10.26 28.02 5.71
C PRO A 197 -11.00 27.44 4.50
N GLY A 198 -11.92 26.52 4.77
CA GLY A 198 -12.68 25.81 3.74
C GLY A 198 -11.95 24.62 3.10
N SER A 199 -10.73 24.32 3.53
CA SER A 199 -10.08 23.03 3.24
C SER A 199 -10.87 21.88 3.88
N ARG A 200 -10.85 20.71 3.24
CA ARG A 200 -11.64 19.54 3.66
C ARG A 200 -10.88 18.26 3.38
N TRP A 201 -11.07 17.22 4.19
CA TRP A 201 -10.58 15.89 3.84
C TRP A 201 -11.59 14.83 4.27
N GLY A 202 -11.47 13.64 3.70
CA GLY A 202 -12.28 12.49 4.10
C GLY A 202 -11.60 11.16 3.84
N THR A 203 -11.89 10.22 4.73
CA THR A 203 -11.47 8.81 4.64
C THR A 203 -12.62 7.95 4.14
N SER A 204 -12.33 6.70 3.78
CA SER A 204 -13.29 5.80 3.15
C SER A 204 -13.84 6.33 1.81
N ILE A 205 -13.01 7.06 1.06
CA ILE A 205 -13.35 7.67 -0.23
C ILE A 205 -12.45 7.09 -1.31
N ALA A 206 -13.02 6.32 -2.23
CA ALA A 206 -12.31 5.70 -3.33
C ALA A 206 -12.26 6.65 -4.54
N PHE A 207 -11.09 6.86 -5.11
CA PHE A 207 -10.94 7.52 -6.41
C PHE A 207 -11.64 6.68 -7.50
N LYS A 208 -12.33 7.35 -8.42
CA LYS A 208 -13.07 6.69 -9.50
C LYS A 208 -12.62 7.13 -10.88
N GLY A 209 -12.21 8.38 -11.04
CA GLY A 209 -11.69 8.92 -12.30
C GLY A 209 -11.69 10.44 -12.28
N ALA A 210 -11.55 11.04 -13.45
CA ALA A 210 -11.46 12.49 -13.61
C ALA A 210 -12.17 12.96 -14.89
N GLU A 211 -12.41 14.26 -14.94
CA GLU A 211 -12.81 14.99 -16.14
C GLU A 211 -11.66 15.87 -16.60
N PHE A 212 -11.56 16.08 -17.91
CA PHE A 212 -10.52 16.88 -18.53
C PHE A 212 -11.13 17.98 -19.39
N ASP A 213 -10.36 19.05 -19.59
CA ASP A 213 -10.69 20.08 -20.56
C ASP A 213 -10.68 19.54 -22.01
N SER A 214 -11.12 20.37 -22.96
CA SER A 214 -11.17 20.01 -24.38
C SER A 214 -9.79 19.68 -24.97
N THR A 215 -8.71 20.21 -24.38
CA THR A 215 -7.33 19.88 -24.80
C THR A 215 -6.85 18.53 -24.24
N GLY A 216 -7.51 18.00 -23.20
CA GLY A 216 -7.07 16.81 -22.48
C GLY A 216 -5.83 17.03 -21.62
N ARG A 217 -5.36 18.27 -21.44
CA ARG A 217 -4.14 18.58 -20.68
C ARG A 217 -4.43 19.07 -19.28
N GLN A 218 -5.65 19.52 -19.01
CA GLN A 218 -6.04 20.03 -17.69
C GLN A 218 -7.10 19.11 -17.08
N ILE A 219 -6.87 18.69 -15.85
CA ILE A 219 -7.91 18.07 -15.02
C ILE A 219 -8.84 19.19 -14.54
N VAL A 220 -10.14 19.02 -14.74
CA VAL A 220 -11.17 19.99 -14.31
C VAL A 220 -12.03 19.47 -13.15
N SER A 221 -12.18 18.14 -13.06
CA SER A 221 -12.91 17.48 -11.97
C SER A 221 -12.23 16.16 -11.59
N ILE A 222 -12.28 15.81 -10.31
CA ILE A 222 -12.01 14.45 -9.81
C ILE A 222 -13.32 13.85 -9.32
N TYR A 223 -13.59 12.61 -9.68
CA TYR A 223 -14.75 11.85 -9.21
C TYR A 223 -14.31 10.76 -8.25
N ALA A 224 -15.08 10.62 -7.18
CA ALA A 224 -14.82 9.67 -6.11
C ALA A 224 -16.13 9.13 -5.52
N VAL A 225 -16.06 8.04 -4.76
CA VAL A 225 -17.20 7.52 -4.00
C VAL A 225 -16.82 7.34 -2.54
N LYS A 226 -17.57 7.99 -1.67
CA LYS A 226 -17.49 7.78 -0.23
C LYS A 226 -18.39 6.63 0.18
N ARG A 227 -17.90 5.75 1.04
CA ARG A 227 -18.70 4.73 1.71
C ARG A 227 -18.97 5.14 3.15
N ILE A 228 -20.23 5.03 3.56
CA ILE A 228 -20.66 5.29 4.93
C ILE A 228 -21.22 3.96 5.46
N PRO A 229 -20.60 3.36 6.49
CA PRO A 229 -21.10 2.12 7.05
C PRO A 229 -22.50 2.31 7.64
N ARG A 230 -23.42 1.39 7.34
CA ARG A 230 -24.77 1.40 7.95
C ARG A 230 -24.74 1.04 9.44
N ASN A 231 -23.75 0.25 9.85
CA ASN A 231 -23.45 -0.04 11.24
C ASN A 231 -22.43 0.98 11.78
N SER A 232 -22.81 1.75 12.81
CA SER A 232 -21.91 2.73 13.45
C SER A 232 -20.68 2.12 14.11
N ASN A 233 -20.74 0.82 14.45
CA ASN A 233 -19.63 0.05 15.01
C ASN A 233 -18.89 -0.77 13.94
N TYR A 234 -19.02 -0.42 12.66
CA TYR A 234 -18.32 -1.11 11.59
C TYR A 234 -16.80 -1.08 11.79
N VAL A 235 -16.19 -2.26 11.63
CA VAL A 235 -14.75 -2.45 11.60
C VAL A 235 -14.42 -3.18 10.30
N PRO A 236 -13.43 -2.71 9.50
CA PRO A 236 -13.00 -3.43 8.30
C PRO A 236 -12.70 -4.89 8.57
N LYS A 237 -13.03 -5.77 7.62
CA LYS A 237 -12.74 -7.21 7.76
C LYS A 237 -11.23 -7.44 7.85
N GLY A 238 -10.42 -6.61 7.21
CA GLY A 238 -8.98 -6.79 7.11
C GLY A 238 -8.65 -7.95 6.17
N ARG A 239 -9.46 -8.09 5.13
CA ARG A 239 -9.30 -9.03 4.02
C ARG A 239 -9.65 -8.24 2.78
N LEU A 240 -8.75 -7.35 2.37
CA LEU A 240 -8.95 -6.42 1.26
C LEU A 240 -9.41 -7.12 -0.02
N SER A 241 -8.95 -8.35 -0.28
CA SER A 241 -9.41 -9.17 -1.40
C SER A 241 -10.94 -9.38 -1.44
N GLN A 242 -11.62 -9.30 -0.29
CA GLN A 242 -13.07 -9.45 -0.11
C GLN A 242 -13.80 -8.10 -0.04
N GLU A 243 -13.07 -7.01 0.18
CA GLU A 243 -13.63 -5.69 0.48
C GLU A 243 -13.46 -4.69 -0.67
N LEU A 244 -12.37 -4.81 -1.44
CA LEU A 244 -11.93 -3.83 -2.43
C LEU A 244 -13.03 -3.47 -3.43
N THR A 245 -13.66 -4.48 -4.06
CA THR A 245 -14.73 -4.23 -5.04
C THR A 245 -15.90 -3.45 -4.43
N SER A 246 -16.30 -3.79 -3.20
CA SER A 246 -17.36 -3.04 -2.51
C SER A 246 -16.90 -1.61 -2.20
N TRP A 247 -15.65 -1.41 -1.77
CA TRP A 247 -15.13 -0.08 -1.42
C TRP A 247 -15.18 0.91 -2.60
N TYR A 248 -14.92 0.44 -3.82
CA TYR A 248 -14.99 1.26 -5.05
C TYR A 248 -16.39 1.29 -5.70
N SER A 249 -17.36 0.52 -5.21
CA SER A 249 -18.70 0.48 -5.81
C SER A 249 -19.39 1.85 -5.71
N TRP A 250 -19.98 2.30 -6.82
CA TRP A 250 -20.92 3.43 -6.87
C TRP A 250 -22.23 3.14 -6.14
N PHE A 251 -22.60 1.86 -6.05
CA PHE A 251 -23.91 1.41 -5.63
C PHE A 251 -23.90 0.98 -4.17
N GLU A 252 -24.97 1.38 -3.47
CA GLU A 252 -25.24 0.98 -2.09
C GLU A 252 -25.39 -0.53 -1.97
N ASN A 253 -25.05 -1.05 -0.80
CA ASN A 253 -25.28 -2.43 -0.44
C ASN A 253 -25.74 -2.52 1.02
N GLU A 254 -25.85 -3.76 1.53
CA GLU A 254 -26.26 -4.03 2.92
C GLU A 254 -25.29 -3.43 3.95
N GLU A 255 -24.02 -3.25 3.59
CA GLU A 255 -22.96 -2.79 4.49
C GLU A 255 -22.78 -1.27 4.45
N PHE A 256 -22.93 -0.65 3.27
CA PHE A 256 -22.61 0.75 3.02
C PHE A 256 -23.71 1.49 2.27
N GLU A 257 -24.00 2.70 2.75
CA GLU A 257 -24.46 3.78 1.90
C GLU A 257 -23.30 4.29 1.04
N LYS A 258 -23.60 4.75 -0.18
CA LYS A 258 -22.64 5.31 -1.13
C LYS A 258 -23.00 6.75 -1.49
N VAL A 259 -21.99 7.60 -1.43
CA VAL A 259 -22.09 9.02 -1.75
C VAL A 259 -21.10 9.34 -2.87
N PRO A 260 -21.57 9.49 -4.12
CA PRO A 260 -20.75 10.04 -5.20
C PRO A 260 -20.30 11.46 -4.89
N ILE A 261 -19.01 11.74 -5.05
CA ILE A 261 -18.37 13.03 -4.76
C ILE A 261 -17.70 13.53 -6.03
N GLN A 262 -17.84 14.83 -6.30
CA GLN A 262 -17.05 15.56 -7.27
C GLN A 262 -16.14 16.56 -6.53
N LEU A 263 -14.87 16.60 -6.89
CA LEU A 263 -13.91 17.60 -6.43
C LEU A 263 -13.52 18.47 -7.62
N GLN A 264 -13.58 19.79 -7.45
CA GLN A 264 -13.29 20.77 -8.50
C GLN A 264 -12.70 22.04 -7.89
N ALA A 265 -12.10 22.91 -8.69
CA ALA A 265 -11.74 24.25 -8.22
C ALA A 265 -12.99 25.14 -8.07
N PRO A 266 -12.97 26.14 -7.17
CA PRO A 266 -13.97 27.21 -7.19
C PRO A 266 -14.08 27.84 -8.59
N LYS A 267 -15.26 28.37 -8.93
CA LYS A 267 -15.49 28.96 -10.26
C LYS A 267 -14.49 30.09 -10.54
N GLY A 268 -13.72 29.95 -11.62
CA GLY A 268 -12.71 30.93 -12.05
C GLY A 268 -11.32 30.69 -11.47
N ASP A 269 -11.20 29.79 -10.49
CA ASP A 269 -9.91 29.41 -9.92
C ASP A 269 -9.26 28.28 -10.71
N ARG A 270 -7.95 28.18 -10.57
CA ARG A 270 -7.17 27.06 -11.10
C ARG A 270 -7.19 25.88 -10.13
N MET A 271 -7.18 24.68 -10.70
CA MET A 271 -7.01 23.41 -9.99
C MET A 271 -5.59 22.86 -10.19
N ILE A 272 -4.94 22.43 -9.11
CA ILE A 272 -3.75 21.55 -9.14
C ILE A 272 -4.09 20.24 -8.44
N VAL A 273 -3.78 19.12 -9.08
CA VAL A 273 -4.01 17.77 -8.56
C VAL A 273 -2.69 17.13 -8.15
N ILE A 274 -2.71 16.40 -7.03
CA ILE A 274 -1.58 15.62 -6.53
C ILE A 274 -2.05 14.16 -6.41
N ASP A 275 -1.46 13.25 -7.18
CA ASP A 275 -1.62 11.80 -6.96
C ASP A 275 -0.58 11.35 -5.94
N ALA A 276 -1.05 10.99 -4.75
CA ALA A 276 -0.26 10.49 -3.64
C ALA A 276 -0.67 9.05 -3.26
N THR A 277 -1.39 8.34 -4.13
CA THR A 277 -1.74 6.93 -3.91
C THR A 277 -0.51 6.03 -4.00
N ASP A 278 -0.48 4.96 -3.22
CA ASP A 278 0.66 4.02 -3.22
C ASP A 278 0.83 3.25 -4.53
N THR A 279 -0.23 3.17 -5.33
CA THR A 279 -0.29 2.36 -6.56
C THR A 279 -0.26 3.21 -7.84
N GLY A 280 -0.28 4.54 -7.73
CA GLY A 280 -0.46 5.47 -8.84
C GLY A 280 -1.82 5.25 -9.52
N GLU A 281 -2.92 5.38 -8.77
CA GLU A 281 -4.27 5.10 -9.26
C GLU A 281 -4.68 6.03 -10.40
N PHE A 282 -4.43 7.34 -10.28
CA PHE A 282 -4.74 8.26 -11.37
C PHE A 282 -3.91 7.89 -12.60
N ILE A 283 -2.63 7.58 -12.41
CA ILE A 283 -1.69 7.18 -13.46
C ILE A 283 -2.19 5.93 -14.20
N GLY A 284 -2.60 4.90 -13.46
CA GLY A 284 -3.13 3.66 -14.00
C GLY A 284 -4.47 3.86 -14.72
N TRP A 285 -5.39 4.60 -14.10
CA TRP A 285 -6.71 4.88 -14.65
C TRP A 285 -6.65 5.71 -15.93
N ALA A 286 -5.88 6.81 -15.95
CA ALA A 286 -5.75 7.70 -17.10
C ALA A 286 -4.77 7.20 -18.17
N ASN A 287 -4.07 6.08 -17.91
CA ASN A 287 -2.99 5.55 -18.78
C ASN A 287 -1.94 6.63 -19.12
N ILE A 288 -1.53 7.38 -18.09
CA ILE A 288 -0.42 8.33 -18.20
C ILE A 288 0.87 7.54 -18.42
N PRO A 289 1.82 7.97 -19.27
CA PRO A 289 3.08 7.24 -19.48
C PRO A 289 3.77 6.88 -18.15
N HIS A 290 4.01 5.58 -17.94
CA HIS A 290 4.63 5.05 -16.71
C HIS A 290 5.36 3.74 -17.00
N ARG A 291 6.19 3.34 -16.03
CA ARG A 291 6.74 1.98 -15.88
C ARG A 291 6.14 1.32 -14.66
N GLN A 292 6.19 0.00 -14.65
CA GLN A 292 5.92 -0.83 -13.48
C GLN A 292 6.83 -2.05 -13.57
N GLY A 293 7.12 -2.66 -12.43
CA GLY A 293 7.99 -3.82 -12.34
C GLY A 293 9.45 -3.52 -12.63
N SER A 294 10.26 -4.54 -12.94
CA SER A 294 11.70 -4.38 -13.14
C SER A 294 12.05 -4.00 -14.57
N GLU A 295 12.81 -2.93 -14.77
CA GLU A 295 13.38 -2.58 -16.07
C GLU A 295 14.70 -3.32 -16.35
N SER A 296 15.04 -3.41 -17.63
CA SER A 296 16.26 -4.02 -18.15
C SER A 296 17.39 -3.02 -18.34
N ARG A 297 18.60 -3.59 -18.45
CA ARG A 297 19.81 -2.87 -18.87
C ARG A 297 19.65 -2.16 -20.21
N ALA A 298 18.89 -2.74 -21.16
CA ALA A 298 18.64 -2.12 -22.45
C ALA A 298 17.76 -0.86 -22.32
N THR A 299 16.80 -0.90 -21.41
CA THR A 299 15.84 0.19 -21.17
C THR A 299 16.47 1.34 -20.39
N THR A 300 17.25 1.05 -19.34
CA THR A 300 17.75 2.10 -18.42
C THR A 300 19.24 2.36 -18.51
N GLY A 301 20.02 1.44 -19.06
CA GLY A 301 21.49 1.47 -19.05
C GLY A 301 22.11 1.19 -17.67
N GLU A 302 21.31 0.84 -16.65
CA GLU A 302 21.81 0.57 -15.30
C GLU A 302 22.54 -0.77 -15.26
N ILE A 303 23.75 -0.81 -14.69
CA ILE A 303 24.61 -1.99 -14.77
C ILE A 303 24.08 -3.17 -13.96
N HIS A 304 23.28 -2.92 -12.92
CA HIS A 304 22.68 -3.95 -12.08
C HIS A 304 21.23 -4.29 -12.45
N ALA A 305 20.67 -3.66 -13.48
CA ALA A 305 19.35 -4.01 -13.99
C ALA A 305 19.33 -5.41 -14.62
N ALA A 306 18.13 -5.96 -14.76
CA ALA A 306 17.93 -7.29 -15.31
C ALA A 306 18.21 -7.35 -16.83
N PRO A 307 18.37 -8.53 -17.44
CA PRO A 307 18.55 -8.65 -18.89
C PRO A 307 17.31 -8.26 -19.71
N LYS A 308 16.10 -8.37 -19.15
CA LYS A 308 14.82 -8.10 -19.84
C LYS A 308 13.86 -7.36 -18.92
N ASP A 309 13.02 -6.51 -19.51
CA ASP A 309 11.95 -5.83 -18.78
C ASP A 309 10.95 -6.88 -18.29
N ASN A 310 10.48 -6.74 -17.05
CA ASN A 310 9.37 -7.52 -16.53
C ASN A 310 8.38 -6.63 -15.77
N PRO A 311 7.26 -6.24 -16.40
CA PRO A 311 6.25 -5.39 -15.75
C PRO A 311 5.46 -6.07 -14.63
N GLN A 312 5.54 -7.40 -14.49
CA GLN A 312 4.92 -8.16 -13.41
C GLN A 312 5.81 -8.19 -12.15
N CYS A 313 7.10 -7.90 -12.29
CA CYS A 313 8.10 -7.92 -11.22
C CYS A 313 8.12 -6.64 -10.39
N THR A 314 7.00 -6.35 -9.74
CA THR A 314 6.99 -5.35 -8.67
C THR A 314 7.65 -5.91 -7.42
N GLN A 315 8.23 -5.05 -6.58
CA GLN A 315 8.71 -5.48 -5.26
C GLN A 315 7.60 -6.12 -4.42
N ALA A 316 7.99 -7.08 -3.57
CA ALA A 316 7.05 -7.79 -2.70
C ALA A 316 6.21 -6.82 -1.86
N PHE A 317 4.94 -7.16 -1.65
CA PHE A 317 4.05 -6.44 -0.73
C PHE A 317 3.80 -7.28 0.52
N THR A 318 3.33 -6.65 1.60
CA THR A 318 3.23 -7.31 2.91
C THR A 318 1.91 -6.97 3.59
N ASN A 319 1.18 -7.98 4.06
CA ASN A 319 0.11 -7.77 5.03
C ASN A 319 0.69 -7.89 6.44
N THR A 320 0.68 -6.79 7.19
CA THR A 320 1.24 -6.77 8.54
C THR A 320 0.22 -7.27 9.56
N PHE A 321 0.70 -7.79 10.68
CA PHE A 321 -0.14 -8.19 11.81
C PHE A 321 0.63 -8.08 13.12
N ALA A 322 -0.08 -8.08 14.26
CA ALA A 322 0.54 -8.00 15.56
C ALA A 322 0.58 -9.36 16.28
N VAL A 323 1.68 -9.61 17.00
CA VAL A 323 1.84 -10.74 17.91
C VAL A 323 2.17 -10.19 19.30
N ALA A 324 1.48 -10.71 20.32
CA ALA A 324 1.74 -10.40 21.72
C ALA A 324 2.42 -11.55 22.45
N ILE A 325 3.20 -11.22 23.48
CA ILE A 325 3.62 -12.19 24.49
C ILE A 325 2.48 -12.34 25.50
N HIS A 326 1.53 -13.20 25.18
CA HIS A 326 0.30 -13.41 25.92
C HIS A 326 -0.14 -14.88 25.72
N ASP A 327 -0.97 -15.37 26.63
CA ASP A 327 -1.60 -16.69 26.53
C ASP A 327 -3.11 -16.49 26.46
N ASP A 328 -3.67 -16.74 25.28
CA ASP A 328 -5.08 -16.61 24.97
C ASP A 328 -5.84 -17.95 25.09
N GLY A 329 -5.23 -18.97 25.71
CA GLY A 329 -5.84 -20.29 25.83
C GLY A 329 -5.98 -21.03 24.50
N GLY A 330 -5.23 -20.64 23.46
CA GLY A 330 -5.22 -21.31 22.16
C GLY A 330 -6.25 -20.77 21.15
N LEU A 331 -6.98 -19.70 21.49
CA LEU A 331 -7.99 -19.08 20.61
C LEU A 331 -7.41 -18.66 19.26
N SER A 332 -6.26 -18.00 19.25
CA SER A 332 -5.58 -17.58 18.02
C SER A 332 -5.12 -18.76 17.17
N ARG A 333 -4.63 -19.84 17.78
CA ARG A 333 -4.24 -21.06 17.07
C ARG A 333 -5.44 -21.74 16.41
N ASP A 334 -6.55 -21.89 17.14
CA ASP A 334 -7.80 -22.45 16.61
C ASP A 334 -8.39 -21.57 15.48
N ARG A 335 -8.27 -20.26 15.58
CA ARG A 335 -8.67 -19.36 14.50
C ARG A 335 -7.82 -19.54 13.24
N LEU A 336 -6.50 -19.56 13.39
CA LEU A 336 -5.55 -19.65 12.28
C LEU A 336 -5.59 -21.03 11.58
N SER A 337 -5.89 -22.10 12.32
CA SER A 337 -5.97 -23.45 11.76
C SER A 337 -7.11 -23.63 10.75
N ARG A 338 -8.12 -22.74 10.78
CA ARG A 338 -9.31 -22.75 9.92
C ARG A 338 -9.14 -21.96 8.61
N ILE A 339 -7.94 -21.44 8.33
CA ILE A 339 -7.70 -20.66 7.12
C ILE A 339 -7.67 -21.58 5.91
N GLU A 340 -8.45 -21.22 4.89
CA GLU A 340 -8.47 -21.87 3.59
C GLU A 340 -7.71 -21.04 2.56
N SER A 341 -6.93 -21.71 1.72
CA SER A 341 -6.09 -21.07 0.70
C SER A 341 -6.06 -21.88 -0.60
N GLY A 342 -5.88 -21.18 -1.72
CA GLY A 342 -5.71 -21.84 -3.02
C GLY A 342 -4.34 -22.49 -3.17
N ILE A 343 -3.34 -21.98 -2.45
CA ILE A 343 -1.99 -22.54 -2.33
C ILE A 343 -1.87 -23.31 -1.01
N SER A 344 -1.22 -24.47 -1.02
CA SER A 344 -1.14 -25.30 0.19
C SER A 344 -0.33 -24.63 1.30
N LYS A 345 -0.66 -24.95 2.55
CA LYS A 345 0.04 -24.43 3.73
C LYS A 345 1.54 -24.74 3.68
N GLU A 346 1.90 -25.94 3.23
CA GLU A 346 3.29 -26.40 3.08
C GLU A 346 4.07 -25.53 2.09
N GLU A 347 3.42 -25.12 1.00
CA GLU A 347 4.05 -24.29 -0.02
C GLU A 347 4.27 -22.86 0.49
N HIS A 348 3.28 -22.25 1.16
CA HIS A 348 3.47 -20.95 1.81
C HIS A 348 4.63 -20.99 2.81
N ARG A 349 4.74 -22.07 3.60
CA ARG A 349 5.73 -22.22 4.66
C ARG A 349 7.15 -22.51 4.18
N LYS A 350 7.34 -22.84 2.89
CA LYS A 350 8.64 -23.24 2.34
C LYS A 350 9.74 -22.18 2.52
N ASP A 351 9.37 -20.91 2.45
CA ASP A 351 10.32 -19.79 2.49
C ASP A 351 10.40 -19.11 3.88
N TYR A 352 9.59 -19.52 4.84
CA TYR A 352 9.59 -18.93 6.19
C TYR A 352 10.89 -19.22 6.92
N SER A 353 11.51 -18.14 7.41
CA SER A 353 12.75 -18.24 8.16
C SER A 353 12.97 -17.01 9.02
N ILE A 354 13.24 -17.27 10.31
CA ILE A 354 13.89 -16.30 11.21
C ILE A 354 15.33 -16.71 11.53
N LYS A 355 15.89 -17.69 10.80
CA LYS A 355 17.23 -18.23 11.04
C LYS A 355 18.28 -17.12 11.08
N GLY A 356 19.16 -17.18 12.07
CA GLY A 356 20.19 -16.17 12.30
C GLY A 356 19.72 -14.94 13.10
N THR A 357 18.44 -14.88 13.47
CA THR A 357 17.90 -13.85 14.35
C THR A 357 17.35 -14.50 15.62
N PRO A 358 17.83 -14.14 16.83
CA PRO A 358 17.22 -14.58 18.07
C PRO A 358 15.75 -14.16 18.13
N ILE A 359 14.86 -14.94 18.74
CA ILE A 359 13.46 -14.50 18.84
C ILE A 359 13.22 -13.49 19.98
N PHE A 360 13.79 -13.71 21.16
CA PHE A 360 13.46 -12.96 22.38
C PHE A 360 14.64 -12.25 23.06
N ALA A 361 15.87 -12.26 22.55
CA ALA A 361 16.99 -11.62 23.26
C ALA A 361 17.84 -10.74 22.35
N GLY A 362 18.14 -9.52 22.83
CA GLY A 362 18.96 -8.54 22.12
C GLY A 362 18.29 -8.04 20.85
N ARG A 363 19.06 -7.96 19.75
CA ARG A 363 18.59 -7.67 18.38
C ARG A 363 17.73 -8.81 17.84
N SER A 364 16.57 -8.98 18.45
CA SER A 364 15.70 -10.12 18.26
C SER A 364 14.58 -9.84 17.26
N PHE A 365 13.96 -10.88 16.72
CA PHE A 365 12.76 -10.78 15.89
C PHE A 365 11.67 -9.97 16.62
N PHE A 366 11.44 -10.27 17.90
CA PHE A 366 10.38 -9.61 18.66
C PHE A 366 10.69 -8.12 18.88
N ASN A 367 11.93 -7.78 19.25
CA ASN A 367 12.35 -6.39 19.49
C ASN A 367 12.49 -5.57 18.20
N TYR A 368 12.44 -6.19 17.01
CA TYR A 368 12.64 -5.49 15.73
C TYR A 368 11.66 -4.35 15.53
N ARG A 369 10.37 -4.67 15.66
CA ARG A 369 9.23 -3.76 15.54
C ARG A 369 8.31 -3.90 16.75
N ARG A 370 8.91 -3.95 17.96
CA ARG A 370 8.17 -3.95 19.23
C ARG A 370 7.48 -2.60 19.42
N ILE A 371 6.19 -2.57 19.07
CA ILE A 371 5.34 -1.37 19.10
C ILE A 371 4.79 -1.08 20.50
N VAL A 372 4.76 -2.08 21.39
CA VAL A 372 4.42 -1.93 22.80
C VAL A 372 5.48 -2.65 23.63
N SER A 373 6.18 -1.91 24.48
CA SER A 373 7.04 -2.45 25.54
C SER A 373 6.50 -2.08 26.90
N MET A 374 6.31 -3.09 27.76
CA MET A 374 5.78 -2.91 29.12
C MET A 374 6.82 -2.34 30.09
N ARG A 375 8.12 -2.42 29.73
CA ARG A 375 9.24 -1.96 30.58
C ARG A 375 10.07 -0.83 29.98
N ARG A 376 9.81 -0.45 28.71
CA ARG A 376 10.53 0.60 27.97
C ARG A 376 12.07 0.47 28.09
N SER A 377 12.53 -0.76 27.87
CA SER A 377 13.91 -1.20 27.99
C SER A 377 14.69 -1.02 26.67
N ASP A 378 16.02 -1.11 26.70
CA ASP A 378 16.86 -1.00 25.50
C ASP A 378 16.62 -2.19 24.55
N PRO A 379 16.01 -2.00 23.35
CA PRO A 379 15.66 -3.08 22.44
C PRO A 379 16.87 -3.78 21.81
N PHE A 380 18.09 -3.26 21.95
CA PHE A 380 19.30 -3.89 21.43
C PHE A 380 19.86 -4.99 22.31
N VAL A 381 19.54 -4.98 23.61
CA VAL A 381 20.08 -5.92 24.61
C VAL A 381 19.00 -6.60 25.46
N ASP A 382 17.79 -6.04 25.51
CA ASP A 382 16.74 -6.52 26.39
C ASP A 382 16.05 -7.81 25.90
N THR A 383 15.37 -8.46 26.84
CA THR A 383 14.42 -9.56 26.61
C THR A 383 12.99 -9.03 26.83
N PRO A 384 12.07 -9.21 25.86
CA PRO A 384 10.70 -8.74 25.99
C PRO A 384 9.98 -9.49 27.11
N VAL A 385 8.84 -8.97 27.55
CA VAL A 385 8.05 -9.57 28.64
C VAL A 385 6.62 -9.84 28.22
N ARG A 386 5.92 -10.63 29.04
CA ARG A 386 4.47 -10.75 28.94
C ARG A 386 3.84 -9.36 28.89
N GLY A 387 2.98 -9.17 27.90
CA GLY A 387 2.36 -7.87 27.60
C GLY A 387 2.98 -7.13 26.42
N ASP A 388 4.24 -7.39 26.06
CA ASP A 388 4.87 -6.75 24.90
C ASP A 388 4.16 -7.18 23.60
N ILE A 389 4.07 -6.25 22.65
CA ILE A 389 3.44 -6.46 21.33
C ILE A 389 4.43 -6.06 20.23
N THR A 390 4.61 -6.95 19.25
CA THR A 390 5.43 -6.70 18.06
C THR A 390 4.56 -6.66 16.81
N MET A 391 4.88 -5.74 15.91
CA MET A 391 4.26 -5.63 14.60
C MET A 391 5.10 -6.39 13.57
N VAL A 392 4.52 -7.41 12.93
CA VAL A 392 5.23 -8.31 12.04
C VAL A 392 5.22 -7.77 10.61
N ASN A 393 6.42 -7.44 10.13
CA ASN A 393 6.77 -7.14 8.73
C ASN A 393 8.16 -7.73 8.49
N TRP A 394 8.22 -8.90 7.85
CA TRP A 394 9.42 -9.73 7.78
C TRP A 394 9.62 -10.34 6.39
N ASN A 395 10.81 -10.13 5.82
CA ASN A 395 11.14 -10.50 4.43
C ASN A 395 10.98 -11.99 4.15
N ARG A 396 11.64 -12.86 4.92
CA ARG A 396 11.45 -14.32 4.81
C ARG A 396 10.31 -14.79 5.71
N GLY A 397 9.16 -14.16 5.56
CA GLY A 397 8.01 -14.29 6.46
C GLY A 397 6.72 -13.91 5.76
N ASN A 398 6.18 -12.73 6.05
CA ASN A 398 4.90 -12.28 5.50
C ASN A 398 5.01 -11.39 4.26
N ASP A 399 6.20 -11.21 3.68
CA ASP A 399 6.34 -10.61 2.35
C ASP A 399 5.85 -11.59 1.27
N TRP A 400 4.96 -11.12 0.41
CA TRP A 400 4.47 -11.87 -0.74
C TRP A 400 5.22 -11.47 -2.01
N ASN A 401 6.07 -12.37 -2.50
CA ASN A 401 6.93 -12.15 -3.66
C ASN A 401 6.50 -12.91 -4.93
N LEU A 402 5.37 -13.62 -4.92
CA LEU A 402 4.88 -14.35 -6.10
C LEU A 402 4.19 -13.41 -7.09
N MET A 403 4.49 -13.59 -8.38
CA MET A 403 4.00 -12.74 -9.49
C MET A 403 2.97 -13.41 -10.41
N ASN A 404 2.51 -14.61 -10.09
CA ASN A 404 1.52 -15.33 -10.90
C ASN A 404 0.37 -15.80 -10.01
N PRO A 405 -0.56 -14.88 -9.64
CA PRO A 405 -0.71 -13.51 -10.18
C PRO A 405 0.09 -12.43 -9.43
N HIS A 406 0.55 -11.41 -10.17
CA HIS A 406 1.18 -10.19 -9.63
C HIS A 406 0.12 -9.22 -9.13
N LEU A 407 0.48 -8.36 -8.17
CA LEU A 407 -0.49 -7.49 -7.50
C LEU A 407 -0.99 -6.34 -8.39
N ILE A 408 -0.07 -5.63 -9.05
CA ILE A 408 -0.36 -4.40 -9.79
C ILE A 408 -0.68 -4.73 -11.25
N LEU A 409 -1.96 -4.64 -11.64
CA LEU A 409 -2.37 -4.97 -13.01
C LEU A 409 -1.65 -4.10 -14.04
N THR A 410 -1.18 -4.74 -15.13
CA THR A 410 -0.58 -4.05 -16.29
C THR A 410 -1.63 -3.25 -17.06
N GLN A 411 -1.19 -2.39 -17.98
CA GLN A 411 -2.14 -1.62 -18.81
C GLN A 411 -2.99 -2.49 -19.73
N GLU A 412 -2.44 -3.60 -20.21
CA GLU A 412 -3.17 -4.60 -21.00
C GLU A 412 -4.26 -5.25 -20.15
N GLU A 413 -3.95 -5.61 -18.91
CA GLU A 413 -4.89 -6.23 -17.97
C GLU A 413 -5.98 -5.26 -17.50
N ILE A 414 -5.62 -4.01 -17.18
CA ILE A 414 -6.61 -2.96 -16.88
C ILE A 414 -7.56 -2.77 -18.05
N SER A 415 -7.04 -2.73 -19.27
CA SER A 415 -7.86 -2.55 -20.47
C SER A 415 -8.75 -3.77 -20.74
N ALA A 416 -8.24 -4.98 -20.51
CA ALA A 416 -9.00 -6.22 -20.67
C ALA A 416 -10.09 -6.40 -19.59
N SER A 417 -9.84 -5.93 -18.36
CA SER A 417 -10.75 -6.05 -17.22
C SER A 417 -11.95 -5.10 -17.28
N GLY A 418 -11.90 -4.06 -18.12
CA GLY A 418 -12.93 -3.03 -18.21
C GLY A 418 -12.93 -2.00 -17.06
N GLN A 419 -12.04 -2.17 -16.06
CA GLN A 419 -11.97 -1.28 -14.89
C GLN A 419 -11.68 0.18 -15.27
N ARG A 420 -11.17 0.46 -16.46
CA ARG A 420 -10.95 1.84 -16.93
C ARG A 420 -12.24 2.68 -16.98
N GLN A 421 -13.38 2.06 -17.28
CA GLN A 421 -14.68 2.74 -17.29
C GLN A 421 -15.30 2.86 -15.89
N ASN A 422 -14.97 1.92 -15.01
CA ASN A 422 -15.46 1.87 -13.64
C ASN A 422 -14.33 1.41 -12.72
N TRP A 423 -13.48 2.35 -12.32
CA TRP A 423 -12.21 2.06 -11.64
C TRP A 423 -12.40 1.33 -10.32
N VAL A 424 -11.64 0.26 -10.08
CA VAL A 424 -11.66 -0.49 -8.81
C VAL A 424 -10.25 -0.72 -8.24
N GLY A 425 -9.33 0.22 -8.51
CA GLY A 425 -7.99 0.25 -7.90
C GLY A 425 -6.87 -0.38 -8.73
N GLY A 426 -7.19 -1.12 -9.80
CA GLY A 426 -6.18 -1.70 -10.69
C GLY A 426 -5.28 -2.74 -10.01
N LEU A 427 -5.85 -3.53 -9.10
CA LEU A 427 -5.19 -4.58 -8.34
C LEU A 427 -5.77 -5.97 -8.65
N ALA A 428 -4.93 -7.00 -8.58
CA ALA A 428 -5.36 -8.39 -8.68
C ALA A 428 -5.88 -8.90 -7.33
N LEU A 429 -7.18 -9.21 -7.25
CA LEU A 429 -7.82 -9.72 -6.02
C LEU A 429 -7.23 -11.05 -5.55
N GLU A 430 -6.82 -11.91 -6.48
CA GLU A 430 -6.22 -13.20 -6.15
C GLU A 430 -4.85 -13.04 -5.51
N ALA A 431 -4.02 -12.10 -6.01
CA ALA A 431 -2.73 -11.79 -5.38
C ALA A 431 -2.94 -11.27 -3.94
N LEU A 432 -3.91 -10.37 -3.74
CA LEU A 432 -4.28 -9.90 -2.40
C LEU A 432 -4.67 -11.05 -1.47
N LYS A 433 -5.56 -11.94 -1.93
CA LYS A 433 -6.06 -13.07 -1.16
C LYS A 433 -4.92 -14.00 -0.71
N GLU A 434 -4.03 -14.35 -1.63
CA GLU A 434 -2.92 -15.26 -1.33
C GLU A 434 -1.85 -14.58 -0.46
N GLY A 435 -1.60 -13.27 -0.64
CA GLY A 435 -0.74 -12.50 0.26
C GLY A 435 -1.31 -12.35 1.67
N GLU A 436 -2.63 -12.25 1.83
CA GLU A 436 -3.29 -12.24 3.14
C GLU A 436 -3.18 -13.62 3.82
N ASN A 437 -3.43 -14.70 3.07
CA ASN A 437 -3.29 -16.08 3.57
C ASN A 437 -1.85 -16.38 3.98
N HIS A 438 -0.88 -15.94 3.17
CA HIS A 438 0.54 -16.08 3.48
C HIS A 438 0.92 -15.38 4.79
N ALA A 439 0.41 -14.18 5.05
CA ALA A 439 0.69 -13.50 6.32
C ALA A 439 0.09 -14.25 7.51
N LEU A 440 -1.13 -14.77 7.39
CA LEU A 440 -1.77 -15.51 8.47
C LEU A 440 -1.12 -16.88 8.72
N PHE A 441 -0.69 -17.60 7.67
CA PHE A 441 0.08 -18.83 7.84
C PHE A 441 1.46 -18.56 8.45
N PHE A 442 2.05 -17.39 8.21
CA PHE A 442 3.26 -16.98 8.91
C PHE A 442 3.00 -16.74 10.41
N ALA A 443 1.86 -16.12 10.76
CA ALA A 443 1.45 -16.00 12.16
C ALA A 443 1.30 -17.38 12.83
N GLU A 444 0.59 -18.30 12.18
CA GLU A 444 0.40 -19.67 12.66
C GLU A 444 1.75 -20.37 12.86
N TRP A 445 2.64 -20.27 11.88
CA TRP A 445 3.99 -20.85 11.93
C TRP A 445 4.82 -20.27 13.09
N LEU A 446 4.77 -18.96 13.34
CA LEU A 446 5.44 -18.34 14.49
C LEU A 446 4.92 -18.90 15.82
N LEU A 447 3.60 -19.02 15.95
CA LEU A 447 2.95 -19.54 17.15
C LEU A 447 3.30 -21.01 17.41
N GLU A 448 3.42 -21.83 16.37
CA GLU A 448 3.78 -23.25 16.47
C GLU A 448 5.26 -23.46 16.76
N THR A 449 6.13 -22.73 16.06
CA THR A 449 7.57 -23.03 16.03
C THR A 449 8.40 -22.20 16.99
N GLN A 450 7.88 -21.05 17.43
CA GLN A 450 8.68 -20.09 18.20
C GLN A 450 8.15 -19.76 19.60
N ALA A 451 6.89 -20.10 19.90
CA ALA A 451 6.36 -19.94 21.25
C ALA A 451 7.13 -20.82 22.25
N GLN A 452 7.39 -20.29 23.45
CA GLN A 452 8.08 -21.00 24.54
C GLN A 452 7.24 -20.96 25.81
N PRO A 453 7.43 -21.87 26.79
CA PRO A 453 6.64 -21.87 28.04
C PRO A 453 6.62 -20.52 28.78
N ASN A 454 7.76 -19.82 28.79
CA ASN A 454 7.88 -18.50 29.41
C ASN A 454 7.48 -17.34 28.47
N PHE A 455 7.37 -17.60 27.18
CA PHE A 455 7.02 -16.63 26.13
C PHE A 455 5.92 -17.21 25.24
N PRO A 456 4.69 -17.35 25.76
CA PRO A 456 3.57 -17.73 24.93
C PRO A 456 3.33 -16.62 23.91
N LEU A 457 2.94 -17.01 22.70
CA LEU A 457 2.67 -16.07 21.61
C LEU A 457 1.19 -16.14 21.22
N THR A 458 0.59 -14.96 21.05
CA THR A 458 -0.79 -14.80 20.58
C THR A 458 -0.80 -13.92 19.35
N TYR A 459 -1.46 -14.37 18.28
CA TYR A 459 -1.81 -13.52 17.15
C TYR A 459 -3.01 -12.64 17.53
N LEU A 460 -2.88 -11.33 17.38
CA LEU A 460 -3.93 -10.38 17.78
C LEU A 460 -4.93 -10.14 16.64
N PHE A 461 -6.22 -10.31 16.94
CA PHE A 461 -7.33 -10.13 16.00
C PHE A 461 -8.53 -9.42 16.66
N GLY A 462 -9.51 -9.00 15.86
CA GLY A 462 -10.69 -8.30 16.36
C GLY A 462 -10.34 -7.03 17.14
N GLY A 463 -11.08 -6.77 18.21
CA GLY A 463 -10.88 -5.59 19.07
C GLY A 463 -9.54 -5.58 19.82
N GLU A 464 -8.82 -6.71 19.90
CA GLU A 464 -7.50 -6.78 20.52
C GLU A 464 -6.36 -6.42 19.56
N SER A 465 -6.62 -6.43 18.25
CA SER A 465 -5.62 -6.07 17.25
C SER A 465 -5.43 -4.56 17.18
N PRO A 466 -4.18 -4.06 17.16
CA PRO A 466 -3.90 -2.65 16.93
C PRO A 466 -4.12 -2.24 15.46
N MET A 467 -4.44 -3.17 14.55
CA MET A 467 -4.69 -2.89 13.13
C MET A 467 -6.07 -2.32 12.83
N GLY A 468 -7.00 -2.34 13.79
CA GLY A 468 -8.37 -1.86 13.56
C GLY A 468 -9.14 -2.68 12.53
N THR A 469 -8.89 -3.99 12.47
CA THR A 469 -9.58 -4.93 11.57
C THR A 469 -10.05 -6.18 12.29
N VAL A 470 -11.08 -6.83 11.77
CA VAL A 470 -11.60 -8.09 12.33
C VAL A 470 -10.58 -9.23 12.18
N SER A 471 -9.89 -9.32 11.04
CA SER A 471 -8.90 -10.36 10.79
C SER A 471 -7.68 -10.21 11.68
N GLY A 472 -7.26 -8.99 12.01
CA GLY A 472 -5.99 -8.65 12.64
C GLY A 472 -4.88 -8.27 11.65
N LEU A 473 -5.12 -8.40 10.34
CA LEU A 473 -4.23 -7.92 9.29
C LEU A 473 -4.38 -6.41 9.06
N SER A 474 -3.40 -5.79 8.40
CA SER A 474 -3.51 -4.44 7.84
C SER A 474 -4.74 -4.25 6.94
N MET A 475 -5.33 -3.06 6.96
CA MET A 475 -6.49 -2.70 6.11
C MET A 475 -6.12 -2.70 4.62
N MET A 476 -4.88 -2.31 4.33
CA MET A 476 -4.24 -2.31 3.02
C MET A 476 -2.87 -2.95 3.18
N PRO A 477 -2.37 -3.80 2.26
CA PRO A 477 -0.99 -4.24 2.35
C PRO A 477 -0.02 -3.07 2.21
N TYR A 478 1.17 -3.19 2.81
CA TYR A 478 2.29 -2.33 2.47
C TYR A 478 2.76 -2.64 1.05
N ILE A 479 2.42 -1.76 0.11
CA ILE A 479 2.85 -1.84 -1.28
C ILE A 479 4.15 -1.07 -1.44
N ARG A 480 5.26 -1.78 -1.69
CA ARG A 480 6.59 -1.16 -1.88
C ARG A 480 6.73 -0.47 -3.23
N GLU A 481 5.98 -0.92 -4.23
CA GLU A 481 6.12 -0.48 -5.60
C GLU A 481 4.78 -0.46 -6.33
N GLY A 482 4.43 0.73 -6.82
CA GLY A 482 3.28 0.95 -7.71
C GLY A 482 3.72 1.30 -9.12
N ARG A 483 2.85 2.03 -9.82
CA ARG A 483 3.16 2.60 -11.14
C ARG A 483 4.05 3.83 -10.97
N ARG A 484 5.17 3.89 -11.67
CA ARG A 484 6.14 4.99 -11.63
C ARG A 484 6.06 5.79 -12.91
N ILE A 485 5.75 7.08 -12.82
CA ILE A 485 5.56 7.90 -14.01
C ILE A 485 6.83 7.92 -14.88
N LEU A 486 6.65 8.08 -16.18
CA LEU A 486 7.71 8.60 -17.02
C LEU A 486 7.64 10.12 -16.91
N GLY A 487 8.69 10.72 -16.35
CA GLY A 487 8.78 12.16 -16.15
C GLY A 487 8.82 12.90 -17.48
N ARG A 488 8.53 14.19 -17.45
CA ARG A 488 8.71 15.08 -18.61
C ARG A 488 10.19 15.18 -19.01
N GLN A 489 10.41 15.68 -20.22
CA GLN A 489 11.74 15.81 -20.78
C GLN A 489 12.66 16.62 -19.85
N ALA A 490 13.72 15.99 -19.38
CA ALA A 490 14.69 16.58 -18.46
C ALA A 490 16.03 15.84 -18.55
N HIS A 491 17.13 16.54 -18.26
CA HIS A 491 18.47 15.95 -18.24
C HIS A 491 18.83 15.11 -19.47
N GLY A 492 18.46 15.59 -20.67
CA GLY A 492 18.72 14.91 -21.94
C GLY A 492 17.87 13.66 -22.21
N GLN A 493 16.82 13.41 -21.42
CA GLN A 493 15.90 12.29 -21.58
C GLN A 493 14.50 12.79 -21.94
N ASN A 494 13.86 12.20 -22.95
CA ASN A 494 12.45 12.47 -23.27
C ASN A 494 11.51 11.88 -22.22
N GLU A 495 11.86 10.71 -21.70
CA GLU A 495 11.18 10.00 -20.63
C GLU A 495 12.10 10.00 -19.41
N PHE A 496 12.05 11.07 -18.62
CA PHE A 496 12.95 11.21 -17.48
C PHE A 496 12.64 10.17 -16.41
N MET A 497 13.68 9.53 -15.89
CA MET A 497 13.65 8.76 -14.64
C MET A 497 14.96 8.96 -13.91
N MET A 498 14.95 9.07 -12.58
CA MET A 498 16.16 8.90 -11.77
C MET A 498 16.66 7.46 -11.89
N ARG A 499 17.98 7.28 -12.03
CA ARG A 499 18.64 6.00 -12.28
C ARG A 499 19.67 5.70 -11.20
N GLU A 500 20.06 4.43 -11.11
CA GLU A 500 21.06 3.91 -10.20
C GLU A 500 22.34 4.76 -10.16
N ALA A 501 22.86 5.18 -11.31
CA ALA A 501 24.07 5.99 -11.42
C ALA A 501 23.96 7.34 -10.69
N ASP A 502 22.76 7.93 -10.60
CA ASP A 502 22.52 9.19 -9.89
C ASP A 502 22.72 9.02 -8.39
N ILE A 503 22.43 7.83 -7.85
CA ILE A 503 22.37 7.60 -6.40
C ILE A 503 23.51 6.74 -5.84
N ARG A 504 24.29 6.04 -6.66
CA ARG A 504 25.33 5.10 -6.17
C ARG A 504 26.75 5.60 -6.31
N THR A 505 27.51 5.68 -5.22
CA THR A 505 28.90 6.17 -5.20
C THR A 505 29.84 5.35 -6.08
N ASP A 506 29.56 4.05 -6.23
CA ASP A 506 30.36 3.07 -6.96
C ASP A 506 29.93 2.89 -8.43
N VAL A 507 28.98 3.71 -8.90
CA VAL A 507 28.55 3.74 -10.31
C VAL A 507 28.85 5.12 -10.91
N SER A 508 29.52 5.12 -12.05
CA SER A 508 29.86 6.34 -12.82
C SER A 508 28.68 6.82 -13.68
N GLY A 509 28.69 8.08 -14.09
CA GLY A 509 27.70 8.64 -15.01
C GLY A 509 26.43 9.18 -14.34
N GLY A 510 26.45 9.34 -13.01
CA GLY A 510 25.39 10.04 -12.28
C GLY A 510 25.26 11.49 -12.72
N ARG A 511 24.01 11.95 -12.83
CA ARG A 511 23.70 13.32 -13.26
C ARG A 511 23.69 14.28 -12.07
N ASP A 512 24.08 15.53 -12.32
CA ASP A 512 23.88 16.61 -11.35
C ASP A 512 22.46 17.15 -11.45
N VAL A 513 21.66 16.88 -10.43
CA VAL A 513 20.27 17.34 -10.28
C VAL A 513 20.12 18.42 -9.20
N SER A 514 21.22 18.92 -8.64
CA SER A 514 21.22 19.84 -7.48
C SER A 514 20.49 21.16 -7.74
N LYS A 515 20.45 21.62 -9.01
CA LYS A 515 19.77 22.86 -9.39
C LYS A 515 18.25 22.78 -9.34
N THR A 516 17.69 21.58 -9.42
CA THR A 516 16.24 21.37 -9.48
C THR A 516 15.70 20.56 -8.31
N VAL A 517 16.53 20.35 -7.27
CA VAL A 517 16.16 19.61 -6.06
C VAL A 517 14.99 20.27 -5.31
N VAL A 518 14.04 19.43 -4.89
CA VAL A 518 12.86 19.83 -4.10
C VAL A 518 12.68 18.98 -2.83
N ALA A 519 13.36 17.84 -2.75
CA ALA A 519 13.45 17.03 -1.53
C ALA A 519 14.77 16.26 -1.49
N VAL A 520 15.18 15.82 -0.29
CA VAL A 520 16.35 14.96 -0.09
C VAL A 520 15.99 13.75 0.76
N THR A 521 16.59 12.61 0.45
CA THR A 521 16.44 11.38 1.24
C THR A 521 17.73 10.55 1.20
N HIS A 522 17.77 9.47 1.96
CA HIS A 522 18.84 8.49 1.93
C HIS A 522 18.36 7.20 2.60
N TYR A 523 18.72 6.06 2.03
CA TYR A 523 18.44 4.73 2.58
C TYR A 523 19.27 3.67 1.84
N ASP A 524 19.25 2.43 2.33
CA ASP A 524 19.70 1.26 1.56
C ASP A 524 18.93 1.17 0.23
N ILE A 525 19.57 0.64 -0.83
CA ILE A 525 18.84 0.09 -1.97
C ILE A 525 18.26 -1.26 -1.50
N ASP A 526 17.11 -1.19 -0.84
CA ASP A 526 16.45 -2.30 -0.17
C ASP A 526 15.37 -2.92 -1.07
N ILE A 527 15.80 -3.71 -2.06
CA ILE A 527 14.89 -4.38 -3.00
C ILE A 527 14.34 -5.65 -2.35
N HIS A 528 13.02 -5.73 -2.29
CA HIS A 528 12.31 -6.95 -1.96
C HIS A 528 11.91 -7.65 -3.25
N GLY A 529 12.62 -8.75 -3.56
CA GLY A 529 12.55 -9.43 -4.84
C GLY A 529 11.18 -10.00 -5.23
N CYS A 530 11.12 -10.47 -6.46
CA CYS A 530 9.93 -11.02 -7.10
C CYS A 530 10.29 -12.39 -7.71
N ARG A 531 9.35 -13.34 -7.73
CA ARG A 531 9.56 -14.64 -8.38
C ARG A 531 8.29 -15.22 -8.95
N TYR A 532 8.44 -16.01 -10.01
CA TYR A 532 7.37 -16.90 -10.46
C TYR A 532 7.33 -18.16 -9.60
N ARG A 533 6.13 -18.69 -9.36
CA ARG A 533 5.92 -19.92 -8.58
C ARG A 533 6.68 -21.12 -9.16
N ASN A 534 6.81 -21.18 -10.49
CA ASN A 534 7.51 -22.24 -11.22
C ASN A 534 9.03 -22.04 -11.31
N TRP A 535 9.59 -21.00 -10.68
CA TRP A 535 11.02 -20.65 -10.70
C TRP A 535 11.60 -20.29 -12.07
N GLU A 536 10.75 -19.97 -13.05
CA GLU A 536 11.27 -19.34 -14.27
C GLU A 536 11.91 -17.98 -13.95
N PRO A 537 12.93 -17.53 -14.71
CA PRO A 537 13.61 -16.28 -14.42
C PRO A 537 12.65 -15.09 -14.36
N SER A 538 12.55 -14.47 -13.19
CA SER A 538 11.69 -13.30 -12.97
C SER A 538 12.24 -12.02 -13.58
N ASN A 539 13.52 -12.00 -13.97
CA ASN A 539 14.22 -10.79 -14.40
C ASN A 539 14.11 -9.66 -13.36
N GLU A 540 14.19 -10.02 -12.07
CA GLU A 540 14.38 -9.05 -11.00
C GLU A 540 15.79 -8.44 -11.02
N ALA A 541 15.94 -7.23 -10.48
CA ALA A 541 17.23 -6.58 -10.30
C ALA A 541 18.02 -7.14 -9.10
N ALA A 542 18.22 -8.46 -9.03
CA ALA A 542 18.80 -9.17 -7.87
C ALA A 542 20.22 -8.72 -7.47
N LYS A 543 20.95 -8.04 -8.37
CA LYS A 543 22.32 -7.54 -8.13
C LYS A 543 22.37 -6.09 -7.68
N ALA A 544 21.24 -5.38 -7.69
CA ALA A 544 21.17 -3.98 -7.35
C ALA A 544 21.13 -3.67 -5.84
N PRO A 545 20.74 -4.58 -4.90
CA PRO A 545 20.76 -4.27 -3.48
C PRO A 545 22.10 -3.73 -2.99
N ALA A 546 22.05 -2.67 -2.21
CA ALA A 546 23.22 -1.92 -1.81
C ALA A 546 23.01 -1.26 -0.43
N ARG A 547 24.08 -1.17 0.36
CA ARG A 547 24.03 -0.59 1.72
C ARG A 547 24.21 0.93 1.69
N GLU A 548 23.75 1.60 2.74
CA GLU A 548 23.79 3.06 2.93
C GLU A 548 25.17 3.67 2.61
N PHE A 549 26.27 2.99 2.92
CA PHE A 549 27.62 3.54 2.68
C PHE A 549 28.03 3.60 1.20
N VAL A 550 27.31 2.93 0.29
CA VAL A 550 27.48 3.08 -1.17
C VAL A 550 26.38 3.91 -1.84
N VAL A 551 25.42 4.41 -1.05
CA VAL A 551 24.34 5.28 -1.53
C VAL A 551 24.73 6.74 -1.22
N ARG A 552 24.61 7.61 -2.22
CA ARG A 552 24.75 9.06 -2.07
C ARG A 552 23.50 9.62 -1.39
N PRO A 553 23.58 10.78 -0.74
CA PRO A 553 22.39 11.59 -0.47
C PRO A 553 21.55 11.73 -1.75
N VAL A 554 20.32 11.21 -1.72
CA VAL A 554 19.44 11.17 -2.87
C VAL A 554 18.70 12.49 -2.96
N MET A 555 19.06 13.29 -3.97
CA MET A 555 18.37 14.53 -4.31
C MET A 555 17.21 14.20 -5.25
N ILE A 556 15.99 14.55 -4.86
CA ILE A 556 14.79 14.39 -5.67
C ILE A 556 14.58 15.67 -6.48
N PRO A 557 14.77 15.64 -7.82
CA PRO A 557 14.50 16.79 -8.67
C PRO A 557 13.01 16.97 -8.93
N LEU A 558 12.57 18.22 -9.12
CA LEU A 558 11.19 18.56 -9.43
C LEU A 558 10.65 17.78 -10.64
N GLU A 559 11.47 17.57 -11.66
CA GLU A 559 11.10 16.87 -12.89
C GLU A 559 10.70 15.41 -12.65
N SER A 560 11.17 14.78 -11.56
CA SER A 560 10.72 13.43 -11.18
C SER A 560 9.26 13.39 -10.70
N MET A 561 8.67 14.53 -10.34
CA MET A 561 7.32 14.62 -9.80
C MET A 561 6.29 15.08 -10.84
N ILE A 562 6.74 15.37 -12.07
CA ILE A 562 5.90 15.95 -13.12
C ILE A 562 5.64 14.90 -14.21
N PRO A 563 4.41 14.36 -14.30
CA PRO A 563 4.05 13.42 -15.35
C PRO A 563 3.96 14.08 -16.72
N GLN A 564 4.10 13.27 -17.76
CA GLN A 564 3.77 13.65 -19.12
C GLN A 564 2.26 13.85 -19.31
N ARG A 565 1.89 14.52 -20.41
CA ARG A 565 0.51 14.77 -20.89
C ARG A 565 -0.35 15.74 -20.06
N ILE A 566 -0.33 15.66 -18.74
CA ILE A 566 -1.19 16.48 -17.86
C ILE A 566 -0.41 17.65 -17.25
N ASP A 567 -0.91 18.87 -17.43
CA ASP A 567 -0.25 20.14 -17.11
C ASP A 567 -0.58 20.68 -15.71
N ASN A 568 -1.54 20.09 -14.98
CA ASN A 568 -1.87 20.45 -13.60
C ASN A 568 -1.82 19.25 -12.63
N LEU A 569 -0.98 18.27 -12.90
CA LEU A 569 -0.77 17.09 -12.06
C LEU A 569 0.65 17.06 -11.49
N LEU A 570 0.77 16.71 -10.21
CA LEU A 570 2.00 16.41 -9.49
C LEU A 570 1.91 15.03 -8.83
N ILE A 571 3.06 14.42 -8.53
CA ILE A 571 3.13 13.19 -7.75
C ILE A 571 3.56 13.48 -6.31
N GLY A 572 2.77 13.03 -5.34
CA GLY A 572 2.96 13.28 -3.90
C GLY A 572 3.33 12.02 -3.11
N GLY A 573 4.04 11.06 -3.70
CA GLY A 573 4.37 9.79 -3.05
C GLY A 573 5.28 8.89 -3.91
N LYS A 574 5.09 7.57 -3.83
CA LYS A 574 5.96 6.54 -4.47
C LYS A 574 6.02 6.60 -5.99
N SER A 575 5.00 7.13 -6.65
CA SER A 575 4.84 7.06 -8.11
C SER A 575 5.73 8.01 -8.92
N ILE A 576 6.74 8.64 -8.31
CA ILE A 576 7.67 9.55 -8.99
C ILE A 576 8.48 8.82 -10.08
N ALA A 577 9.12 9.60 -10.95
CA ALA A 577 9.88 9.11 -12.10
C ALA A 577 11.25 8.56 -11.66
N VAL A 578 11.26 7.28 -11.27
CA VAL A 578 12.44 6.54 -10.81
C VAL A 578 12.43 5.13 -11.40
N THR A 579 13.61 4.53 -11.58
CA THR A 579 13.71 3.10 -11.98
C THR A 579 13.31 2.19 -10.82
N HIS A 580 13.09 0.90 -11.09
CA HIS A 580 12.85 -0.12 -10.07
C HIS A 580 13.93 -0.13 -8.98
N ILE A 581 15.19 0.08 -9.36
CA ILE A 581 16.33 0.14 -8.44
C ILE A 581 16.23 1.37 -7.54
N VAL A 582 16.01 2.56 -8.11
CA VAL A 582 15.93 3.80 -7.32
C VAL A 582 14.68 3.85 -6.43
N ASN A 583 13.57 3.24 -6.87
CA ASN A 583 12.35 3.11 -6.07
C ASN A 583 12.61 2.50 -4.69
N ALA A 584 13.54 1.55 -4.59
CA ALA A 584 13.88 0.86 -3.35
C ALA A 584 14.41 1.82 -2.25
N VAL A 585 14.91 2.99 -2.64
CA VAL A 585 15.39 4.05 -1.72
C VAL A 585 14.32 5.11 -1.49
N THR A 586 13.51 5.43 -2.50
CA THR A 586 12.56 6.55 -2.44
C THR A 586 11.19 6.20 -1.86
N ARG A 587 10.89 4.90 -1.65
CA ARG A 587 9.63 4.37 -1.08
C ARG A 587 9.53 4.36 0.46
N VAL A 588 10.52 4.94 1.15
CA VAL A 588 10.61 4.90 2.61
C VAL A 588 9.94 6.12 3.23
N HIS A 589 9.55 6.02 4.50
CA HIS A 589 8.69 7.00 5.17
C HIS A 589 9.15 8.45 5.01
N HIS A 590 10.42 8.74 5.29
CA HIS A 590 10.96 10.10 5.16
C HIS A 590 10.96 10.61 3.72
N SER A 591 11.28 9.74 2.76
CA SER A 591 11.30 10.10 1.34
C SER A 591 9.90 10.46 0.86
N GLU A 592 8.91 9.63 1.17
CA GLU A 592 7.51 9.89 0.82
C GLU A 592 6.98 11.17 1.46
N TRP A 593 7.32 11.41 2.73
CA TRP A 593 7.01 12.67 3.40
C TRP A 593 7.61 13.86 2.65
N GLY A 594 8.90 13.80 2.30
CA GLY A 594 9.60 14.86 1.59
C GLY A 594 9.01 15.15 0.20
N ILE A 595 8.73 14.09 -0.58
CA ILE A 595 8.08 14.19 -1.90
C ILE A 595 6.68 14.81 -1.76
N GLY A 596 5.88 14.33 -0.81
CA GLY A 596 4.55 14.86 -0.52
C GLY A 596 4.60 16.34 -0.15
N ALA A 597 5.42 16.69 0.83
CA ALA A 597 5.63 18.07 1.26
C ALA A 597 6.04 18.99 0.10
N ALA A 598 7.01 18.56 -0.71
CA ALA A 598 7.46 19.31 -1.89
C ALA A 598 6.32 19.52 -2.89
N SER A 599 5.50 18.50 -3.14
CA SER A 599 4.31 18.59 -4.00
C SER A 599 3.28 19.58 -3.47
N GLY A 600 3.00 19.56 -2.16
CA GLY A 600 2.08 20.48 -1.51
C GLY A 600 2.51 21.95 -1.64
N VAL A 601 3.78 22.25 -1.31
CA VAL A 601 4.34 23.60 -1.46
C VAL A 601 4.35 24.04 -2.92
N THR A 602 4.72 23.15 -3.84
CA THR A 602 4.74 23.46 -5.28
C THR A 602 3.34 23.79 -5.79
N ALA A 603 2.33 23.00 -5.41
CA ALA A 603 0.94 23.24 -5.80
C ALA A 603 0.44 24.60 -5.29
N ALA A 604 0.62 24.89 -4.00
CA ALA A 604 0.21 26.17 -3.42
C ALA A 604 0.96 27.36 -4.04
N TRP A 605 2.27 27.23 -4.27
CA TRP A 605 3.06 28.27 -4.93
C TRP A 605 2.59 28.52 -6.36
N LEU A 606 2.27 27.48 -7.13
CA LEU A 606 1.73 27.60 -8.49
C LEU A 606 0.39 28.35 -8.56
N LEU A 607 -0.45 28.29 -7.52
CA LEU A 607 -1.68 29.09 -7.47
C LEU A 607 -1.39 30.60 -7.44
N THR A 608 -0.21 31.00 -6.99
CA THR A 608 0.25 32.40 -7.04
C THR A 608 0.90 32.78 -8.37
N GLN A 609 1.07 31.80 -9.28
CA GLN A 609 1.75 31.93 -10.57
C GLN A 609 0.79 31.50 -11.70
N PRO A 610 -0.22 32.33 -12.04
CA PRO A 610 -1.36 31.90 -12.86
C PRO A 610 -0.96 31.32 -14.24
N ASP A 611 0.08 31.86 -14.86
CA ASP A 611 0.53 31.48 -16.21
C ASP A 611 1.58 30.34 -16.23
N LEU A 612 1.89 29.75 -15.07
CA LEU A 612 2.97 28.77 -14.94
C LEU A 612 2.42 27.35 -14.70
N THR A 613 2.80 26.38 -15.51
CA THR A 613 2.59 24.95 -15.22
C THR A 613 3.77 24.36 -14.48
N PRO A 614 3.62 23.22 -13.77
CA PRO A 614 4.75 22.54 -13.14
C PRO A 614 5.93 22.32 -14.11
N ALA A 615 5.62 21.91 -15.34
CA ALA A 615 6.59 21.63 -16.39
C ALA A 615 7.38 22.86 -16.87
N GLN A 616 6.85 24.07 -16.64
CA GLN A 616 7.48 25.31 -17.07
C GLN A 616 8.42 25.90 -16.01
N ILE A 617 8.40 25.40 -14.77
CA ILE A 617 9.20 25.95 -13.65
C ILE A 617 10.70 25.93 -13.99
N VAL A 618 11.22 24.78 -14.44
CA VAL A 618 12.65 24.64 -14.76
C VAL A 618 13.03 25.39 -16.04
N PRO A 619 12.34 25.23 -17.19
CA PRO A 619 12.67 25.97 -18.41
C PRO A 619 12.58 27.49 -18.28
N GLN A 620 11.67 28.00 -17.46
CA GLN A 620 11.54 29.44 -17.21
C GLN A 620 12.40 29.95 -16.04
N GLN A 621 13.35 29.14 -15.56
CA GLN A 621 14.32 29.51 -14.51
C GLN A 621 13.66 29.99 -13.20
N ARG A 622 12.55 29.35 -12.82
CA ARG A 622 11.77 29.67 -11.61
C ARG A 622 12.13 28.84 -10.37
N MET A 623 13.09 27.92 -10.49
CA MET A 623 13.54 27.10 -9.36
C MET A 623 14.01 27.91 -8.14
N PRO A 624 14.79 29.01 -8.27
CA PRO A 624 15.21 29.78 -7.10
C PRO A 624 14.04 30.31 -6.26
N GLN A 625 12.96 30.78 -6.90
CA GLN A 625 11.77 31.27 -6.24
C GLN A 625 11.00 30.14 -5.55
N LEU A 626 10.83 28.99 -6.23
CA LEU A 626 10.20 27.81 -5.63
C LEU A 626 11.00 27.28 -4.43
N GLN A 627 12.32 27.12 -4.58
CA GLN A 627 13.20 26.66 -3.50
C GLN A 627 13.22 27.66 -2.33
N GLN A 628 13.08 28.97 -2.59
CA GLN A 628 12.90 29.95 -1.53
C GLN A 628 11.58 29.75 -0.77
N ALA A 629 10.48 29.49 -1.48
CA ALA A 629 9.19 29.16 -0.85
C ALA A 629 9.29 27.89 0.00
N MET A 630 9.91 26.83 -0.51
CA MET A 630 10.16 25.58 0.22
C MET A 630 11.00 25.79 1.49
N LYS A 631 12.09 26.56 1.39
CA LYS A 631 12.94 26.88 2.56
C LYS A 631 12.17 27.69 3.61
N LYS A 632 11.36 28.66 3.19
CA LYS A 632 10.50 29.44 4.11
C LYS A 632 9.50 28.56 4.84
N GLN A 633 8.99 27.53 4.15
CA GLN A 633 8.12 26.50 4.71
C GLN A 633 8.86 25.47 5.60
N GLY A 634 10.20 25.51 5.65
CA GLY A 634 11.01 24.61 6.47
C GLY A 634 11.31 23.25 5.84
N LEU A 635 11.12 23.11 4.52
CA LEU A 635 11.55 21.93 3.78
C LEU A 635 13.08 21.89 3.68
N ARG A 636 13.62 20.68 3.66
CA ARG A 636 15.06 20.41 3.55
C ARG A 636 15.40 20.08 2.09
N LEU A 637 16.29 20.87 1.50
CA LEU A 637 16.70 20.74 0.09
C LEU A 637 18.16 20.30 -0.08
N TYR A 638 18.92 20.26 1.01
CA TYR A 638 20.34 19.94 1.02
C TYR A 638 20.65 18.93 2.12
N TRP A 639 21.68 18.14 1.91
CA TRP A 639 22.14 17.12 2.85
C TRP A 639 22.78 17.75 4.09
#